data_AF-A0A7J6ICR2-F1
#
_entry.id   AF-A0A7J6ICR2-F1
#
_cell.length_a   1.000
_cell.length_b   1.000
_cell.length_c   1.000
_cell.angle_alpha   90.00
_cell.angle_beta   90.00
_cell.angle_gamma   90.00
#
_symmetry.space_group_name_H-M   'P 1'
#
loop_
_entity.id
_entity.type
_entity.pdbx_description
1 polymer ?
#
loop_
_entity_poly.entity_id
_entity_poly.type
_entity_poly.pdbx_seq_one_letter_code
_entity_poly.pdbx_strand_id
1 'polypeptide(L)'
;MICKTSEKSRCREVRRKSAGGEFPPRPAIRPSLSVLDSTIYHKPPVEWRSDAAAVDPRHVDGIRTAHRCGAEPRSVKEIARNSHAQGHEDWAARRRDGLGTCFSNYPTTVRKASHKEASKTRGFSLSFSEALQTGTTQRLKIRWAEASLDILFTGFDEEKTIHDIVFFAQVTLSHCHSSSNPSDDSAHDYDIALLRCVHNALGKFGSHVTESQQEPVALVTDMVHKMLTAHKPLGGRTAVDEAKLAEIMRHVLDSPGSVGLHIREQNAGVLISRVDSTLRVEAFELSVCNKDVTMTTGRLRRTFPGTAVSINLENAREDGFITALAATLSKMSTQPSAETKPKAKKAGQLQDENRDTTHPKMVTELLHAFLLAVGQPTASDRIWKNTREEVLWRQACLPWRRSPMWMLIRVVLQLSFIRLAGTPQYGVKTYKLFMVFLMANVLQKALDVGLDSDILYAMTAKCSRRLLKIGRETHASALDYVHNQMRYANSFLRERWTVIRNKTSIDLTTHFSRLKTIDFSQDIVIALPGLDGFLDSIRRRQVMDNSRVFIPSWRLTKYKGQSLPTSIDSSDDDHLALTLVAFETWVEMHLEHWMSSQLAEDYLNTCLQLRHLIESYHNAASSMYCGNPETTSIMLLTILELWVACDKAAIHAHPLLADYDPGIPRGLFQNFLLPLRRQMRRIFEIERYLVDRSSRSNSRLSAFHIYKSFGASDSFSLRYFQQSTRHQELLLLIEADATKQREAKRCELKRVQDRYKALMKKYGESECTYVDDLDHDSGGYYQTRSACCTRCGYQKEAQSLQIYVHEWPLPRQDLQKKSVVFELELPQSFGYWREASFYVLLDVLKV
;
A
#
# COMPACT_ATOMS: atom_id res chain seq x y z
N MET A 1 43.13 -10.44 38.83
CA MET A 1 43.03 -9.21 39.66
C MET A 1 41.74 -8.52 39.23
N ILE A 2 40.67 -8.33 40.04
CA ILE A 2 40.60 -7.71 41.38
C ILE A 2 41.17 -6.29 41.32
N CYS A 3 40.48 -5.18 41.61
CA CYS A 3 39.07 -4.91 41.94
C CYS A 3 38.82 -3.39 41.73
N LYS A 4 37.55 -2.95 41.82
CA LYS A 4 36.96 -1.80 42.58
C LYS A 4 37.83 -0.54 42.93
N THR A 5 37.32 0.66 43.26
CA THR A 5 36.05 1.03 43.93
C THR A 5 35.77 2.55 43.94
N SER A 6 34.49 2.89 44.17
CA SER A 6 33.94 3.95 45.07
C SER A 6 34.09 5.46 44.83
N GLU A 7 32.93 6.08 45.01
CA GLU A 7 32.59 7.48 45.26
C GLU A 7 33.22 8.10 46.53
N LYS A 8 33.21 9.45 46.58
CA LYS A 8 32.86 10.36 47.70
C LYS A 8 33.18 11.82 47.26
N SER A 9 32.58 12.92 47.70
CA SER A 9 31.30 13.32 48.32
C SER A 9 31.46 14.77 48.84
N ARG A 10 30.58 15.70 48.46
CA ARG A 10 30.13 16.92 49.20
C ARG A 10 31.11 17.97 49.80
N CYS A 11 31.01 19.19 49.25
CA CYS A 11 30.71 20.50 49.88
C CYS A 11 31.28 20.96 51.25
N ARG A 12 31.90 22.16 51.23
CA ARG A 12 31.80 23.32 52.19
C ARG A 12 32.58 24.53 51.57
N GLU A 13 32.42 25.82 51.91
CA GLU A 13 31.27 26.69 52.26
C GLU A 13 31.74 28.18 52.39
N VAL A 14 30.86 29.20 52.27
CA VAL A 14 31.00 30.61 52.78
C VAL A 14 32.08 31.53 52.12
N ARG A 15 31.82 32.76 51.55
CA ARG A 15 31.31 34.02 52.19
C ARG A 15 31.09 35.21 51.19
N ARG A 16 30.03 36.02 51.40
CA ARG A 16 29.83 37.51 51.21
C ARG A 16 30.57 38.27 50.06
N LYS A 17 29.93 39.14 49.24
CA LYS A 17 29.35 40.48 49.58
C LYS A 17 28.59 41.16 48.39
N SER A 18 27.81 42.20 48.69
CA SER A 18 27.08 43.20 47.85
C SER A 18 28.00 44.25 47.17
N ALA A 19 27.65 45.22 46.29
CA ALA A 19 26.44 45.82 45.64
C ALA A 19 26.90 46.51 44.30
N GLY A 20 26.13 47.22 43.43
CA GLY A 20 24.69 47.52 43.24
C GLY A 20 24.41 48.90 42.55
N GLY A 21 23.32 49.04 41.76
CA GLY A 21 22.77 50.32 41.19
C GLY A 21 23.10 50.66 39.72
N GLU A 22 22.34 51.48 38.94
CA GLU A 22 20.91 51.87 39.00
C GLU A 22 20.42 52.51 37.64
N PHE A 23 19.13 52.90 37.51
CA PHE A 23 18.34 53.31 36.31
C PHE A 23 18.39 54.84 35.96
N PRO A 24 17.56 55.49 35.07
CA PRO A 24 16.76 55.18 33.83
C PRO A 24 16.98 56.24 32.67
N PRO A 25 15.99 56.81 31.89
CA PRO A 25 15.07 56.29 30.85
C PRO A 25 15.19 56.92 29.40
N ARG A 26 14.28 56.50 28.49
CA ARG A 26 13.93 56.89 27.08
C ARG A 26 13.76 58.41 26.78
N PRO A 27 13.90 58.94 25.51
CA PRO A 27 12.91 58.72 24.42
C PRO A 27 13.41 58.70 22.93
N ALA A 28 12.43 58.74 22.01
CA ALA A 28 12.39 58.44 20.57
C ALA A 28 13.28 59.25 19.59
N ILE A 29 13.46 58.71 18.36
CA ILE A 29 13.29 59.37 17.02
C ILE A 29 13.64 58.39 15.86
N ARG A 30 13.03 58.55 14.68
CA ARG A 30 13.45 57.97 13.36
C ARG A 30 13.74 59.11 12.38
N PRO A 31 14.81 59.01 11.57
CA PRO A 31 14.72 59.06 10.09
C PRO A 31 15.52 57.87 9.46
N SER A 32 15.22 57.22 8.33
CA SER A 32 14.83 57.56 6.94
C SER A 32 16.01 57.77 5.97
N LEU A 33 15.96 57.11 4.78
CA LEU A 33 16.84 57.25 3.59
C LEU A 33 18.29 56.67 3.74
N SER A 34 19.02 56.19 2.71
CA SER A 34 18.67 55.73 1.33
C SER A 34 19.89 55.14 0.56
N VAL A 35 19.66 54.14 -0.31
CA VAL A 35 20.24 54.00 -1.69
C VAL A 35 21.73 53.59 -1.91
N LEU A 36 21.94 52.67 -2.89
CA LEU A 36 23.18 52.21 -3.58
C LEU A 36 24.29 51.54 -2.70
N ASP A 37 25.17 50.66 -3.18
CA ASP A 37 25.46 50.21 -4.56
C ASP A 37 25.90 48.71 -4.65
N SER A 38 25.91 48.25 -5.90
CA SER A 38 26.31 47.00 -6.53
C SER A 38 27.67 46.36 -6.17
N THR A 39 27.75 45.02 -6.30
CA THR A 39 28.88 44.33 -6.97
C THR A 39 28.57 42.87 -7.30
N ILE A 40 28.54 42.68 -8.61
CA ILE A 40 28.54 41.46 -9.42
C ILE A 40 29.80 40.61 -9.16
N TYR A 41 29.66 39.28 -9.19
CA TYR A 41 30.74 38.36 -9.60
C TYR A 41 30.15 37.22 -10.44
N HIS A 42 30.55 37.15 -11.71
CA HIS A 42 30.27 36.03 -12.61
C HIS A 42 31.43 35.01 -12.56
N LYS A 43 31.11 33.72 -12.66
CA LYS A 43 31.99 32.70 -13.25
C LYS A 43 31.16 31.76 -14.14
N PRO A 44 31.67 31.35 -15.32
CA PRO A 44 30.90 30.60 -16.32
C PRO A 44 30.90 29.07 -16.07
N PRO A 45 29.95 28.32 -16.68
CA PRO A 45 29.93 26.86 -16.64
C PRO A 45 30.93 26.24 -17.64
N VAL A 46 31.40 25.03 -17.34
CA VAL A 46 32.30 24.24 -18.19
C VAL A 46 31.49 23.35 -19.13
N GLU A 47 31.76 23.44 -20.43
CA GLU A 47 31.27 22.50 -21.44
C GLU A 47 31.97 21.14 -21.32
N TRP A 48 31.24 20.05 -21.61
CA TRP A 48 31.85 18.77 -21.98
C TRP A 48 31.27 18.32 -23.31
N ARG A 49 32.13 18.27 -24.34
CA ARG A 49 31.80 17.71 -25.65
C ARG A 49 31.89 16.19 -25.62
N SER A 50 31.06 15.56 -26.44
CA SER A 50 31.20 14.18 -26.88
C SER A 50 32.34 14.05 -27.90
N ASP A 51 33.15 13.00 -27.77
CA ASP A 51 33.88 12.42 -28.90
C ASP A 51 33.79 10.90 -28.83
N ALA A 52 33.72 10.25 -29.98
CA ALA A 52 33.54 8.81 -30.13
C ALA A 52 34.78 8.18 -30.78
N ALA A 53 35.23 7.04 -30.25
CA ALA A 53 36.17 6.14 -30.92
C ALA A 53 35.92 4.69 -30.46
N ALA A 54 35.98 3.75 -31.38
CA ALA A 54 35.79 2.32 -31.13
C ALA A 54 37.14 1.57 -31.11
N VAL A 55 37.28 0.54 -30.27
CA VAL A 55 38.21 -0.62 -30.44
C VAL A 55 37.65 -1.81 -29.63
N ASP A 56 37.83 -3.03 -30.16
CA ASP A 56 37.42 -4.35 -29.60
C ASP A 56 38.67 -5.16 -29.09
N PRO A 57 38.69 -6.49 -28.83
CA PRO A 57 38.84 -7.02 -27.47
C PRO A 57 40.07 -7.93 -27.21
N ARG A 58 40.42 -8.16 -25.92
CA ARG A 58 40.74 -9.48 -25.27
C ARG A 58 41.71 -9.41 -24.05
N HIS A 59 41.38 -10.15 -22.98
CA HIS A 59 42.28 -10.87 -22.01
C HIS A 59 43.26 -10.01 -21.14
N VAL A 60 43.71 -10.38 -19.92
CA VAL A 60 43.44 -11.48 -18.94
C VAL A 60 43.93 -11.07 -17.52
N ASP A 61 43.34 -11.66 -16.46
CA ASP A 61 43.75 -11.80 -15.02
C ASP A 61 44.35 -10.64 -14.16
N GLY A 62 44.11 -10.67 -12.83
CA GLY A 62 44.85 -9.76 -11.92
C GLY A 62 44.47 -9.51 -10.43
N ILE A 63 43.66 -10.31 -9.75
CA ILE A 63 43.66 -10.59 -8.27
C ILE A 63 43.86 -9.44 -7.20
N ARG A 64 42.94 -9.42 -6.19
CA ARG A 64 43.05 -9.04 -4.73
C ARG A 64 42.60 -7.65 -4.16
N THR A 65 41.52 -7.73 -3.34
CA THR A 65 41.28 -7.08 -1.99
C THR A 65 41.20 -5.53 -1.87
N ALA A 66 40.39 -4.89 -1.00
CA ALA A 66 39.58 -5.29 0.17
C ALA A 66 38.42 -4.28 0.50
N HIS A 67 37.49 -4.68 1.39
CA HIS A 67 36.57 -3.84 2.22
C HIS A 67 35.45 -3.01 1.52
N ARG A 68 34.30 -2.69 2.16
CA ARG A 68 33.43 -3.34 3.18
C ARG A 68 32.07 -2.58 3.20
N CYS A 69 31.02 -3.18 3.78
CA CYS A 69 29.67 -2.63 4.00
C CYS A 69 28.78 -2.51 2.72
N GLY A 70 27.49 -2.85 2.74
CA GLY A 70 26.68 -3.50 3.78
C GLY A 70 25.20 -3.13 3.69
N ALA A 71 24.35 -4.02 3.15
CA ALA A 71 22.90 -3.94 3.23
C ALA A 71 22.25 -5.32 2.97
N GLU A 72 21.42 -5.79 3.89
CA GLU A 72 20.65 -7.04 3.78
C GLU A 72 19.38 -6.85 2.93
N PRO A 73 18.98 -7.82 2.08
CA PRO A 73 17.62 -7.93 1.58
C PRO A 73 16.82 -8.88 2.49
N ARG A 74 15.73 -8.38 3.09
CA ARG A 74 14.76 -9.21 3.83
C ARG A 74 14.07 -10.21 2.90
N SER A 75 13.92 -11.45 3.37
CA SER A 75 13.39 -12.58 2.62
C SER A 75 11.96 -12.98 3.02
N VAL A 76 11.30 -13.73 2.13
CA VAL A 76 10.11 -14.57 2.36
C VAL A 76 8.82 -13.87 2.84
N LYS A 77 7.99 -13.44 1.87
CA LYS A 77 6.52 -13.39 2.03
C LYS A 77 5.74 -13.33 0.70
N GLU A 78 6.09 -14.17 -0.29
CA GLU A 78 5.44 -14.13 -1.62
C GLU A 78 5.36 -15.48 -2.37
N ILE A 79 5.26 -16.62 -1.65
CA ILE A 79 4.96 -17.95 -2.23
C ILE A 79 3.86 -18.64 -1.41
N ALA A 80 2.64 -18.11 -1.48
CA ALA A 80 1.39 -18.76 -1.03
C ALA A 80 0.17 -17.87 -1.35
N ARG A 81 -0.11 -17.64 -2.64
CA ARG A 81 -1.34 -17.00 -3.17
C ARG A 81 -1.34 -17.00 -4.71
N ASN A 82 -1.47 -18.19 -5.31
CA ASN A 82 -1.86 -18.37 -6.73
C ASN A 82 -2.17 -19.86 -6.99
N SER A 83 -3.20 -20.36 -6.31
CA SER A 83 -3.70 -21.73 -6.47
C SER A 83 -5.19 -21.81 -6.05
N HIS A 84 -6.02 -21.01 -6.71
CA HIS A 84 -7.49 -21.11 -6.66
C HIS A 84 -8.09 -20.61 -7.98
N ALA A 85 -7.95 -21.41 -9.05
CA ALA A 85 -8.63 -21.18 -10.33
C ALA A 85 -8.64 -22.42 -11.26
N GLN A 86 -8.90 -23.63 -10.74
CA GLN A 86 -9.34 -24.81 -11.50
C GLN A 86 -9.66 -25.95 -10.52
N GLY A 87 -10.81 -26.59 -10.67
CA GLY A 87 -11.35 -27.55 -9.69
C GLY A 87 -12.84 -27.31 -9.42
N HIS A 88 -13.65 -27.40 -10.47
CA HIS A 88 -15.10 -27.48 -10.37
C HIS A 88 -15.51 -28.81 -11.02
N GLU A 89 -16.51 -29.46 -10.43
CA GLU A 89 -16.98 -30.85 -10.65
C GLU A 89 -16.42 -31.89 -9.66
N ASP A 90 -17.31 -32.79 -9.24
CA ASP A 90 -17.18 -33.82 -8.21
C ASP A 90 -16.73 -33.38 -6.79
N TRP A 91 -17.69 -32.88 -5.99
CA TRP A 91 -17.98 -33.40 -4.63
C TRP A 91 -19.29 -32.78 -4.04
N ALA A 92 -20.42 -32.99 -4.71
CA ALA A 92 -21.71 -32.40 -4.33
C ALA A 92 -22.82 -33.44 -4.08
N ALA A 93 -22.56 -34.47 -3.25
CA ALA A 93 -23.58 -35.45 -2.86
C ALA A 93 -23.34 -36.11 -1.50
N ARG A 94 -23.73 -35.45 -0.39
CA ARG A 94 -24.37 -36.06 0.81
C ARG A 94 -24.73 -35.01 1.88
N ARG A 95 -25.89 -35.22 2.52
CA ARG A 95 -26.47 -34.48 3.67
C ARG A 95 -26.92 -33.03 3.41
N ARG A 96 -28.15 -32.91 2.91
CA ARG A 96 -29.16 -32.08 3.59
C ARG A 96 -29.70 -32.87 4.79
N ASP A 97 -29.94 -32.17 5.90
CA ASP A 97 -31.10 -32.26 6.82
C ASP A 97 -30.70 -31.89 8.25
N GLY A 98 -31.45 -30.99 8.88
CA GLY A 98 -31.23 -30.54 10.27
C GLY A 98 -31.39 -29.02 10.46
N LEU A 99 -32.63 -28.54 10.61
CA LEU A 99 -32.95 -27.18 11.06
C LEU A 99 -32.60 -26.99 12.55
N GLY A 100 -32.18 -25.77 12.94
CA GLY A 100 -31.99 -25.41 14.35
C GLY A 100 -31.44 -24.00 14.56
N THR A 101 -32.33 -23.02 14.78
CA THR A 101 -31.98 -21.62 15.09
C THR A 101 -31.54 -21.41 16.54
N CYS A 102 -30.54 -20.56 16.80
CA CYS A 102 -30.61 -19.55 17.88
C CYS A 102 -29.48 -18.50 17.84
N PHE A 103 -29.75 -17.32 18.40
CA PHE A 103 -28.84 -16.17 18.52
C PHE A 103 -27.83 -16.32 19.66
N SER A 104 -26.64 -15.69 19.56
CA SER A 104 -26.18 -14.65 20.51
C SER A 104 -24.77 -14.10 20.19
N ASN A 105 -24.48 -12.91 20.72
CA ASN A 105 -23.26 -12.13 20.50
C ASN A 105 -22.06 -12.64 21.31
N TYR A 106 -20.82 -12.46 20.80
CA TYR A 106 -19.64 -12.21 21.65
C TYR A 106 -18.72 -11.12 21.03
N PRO A 107 -17.89 -10.40 21.82
CA PRO A 107 -17.47 -9.04 21.51
C PRO A 107 -16.00 -8.86 21.12
N THR A 108 -15.69 -7.60 20.80
CA THR A 108 -14.38 -7.03 20.45
C THR A 108 -13.27 -7.27 21.47
N THR A 109 -12.10 -7.73 21.02
CA THR A 109 -10.92 -7.96 21.85
C THR A 109 -10.15 -6.66 22.16
N VAL A 110 -9.92 -6.38 23.44
CA VAL A 110 -9.12 -5.22 23.89
C VAL A 110 -7.62 -5.52 23.80
N ARG A 111 -6.87 -4.72 23.03
CA ARG A 111 -5.40 -4.70 23.09
C ARG A 111 -4.92 -3.84 24.27
N LYS A 112 -4.39 -4.47 25.31
CA LYS A 112 -3.57 -3.78 26.34
C LYS A 112 -2.16 -3.56 25.79
N ALA A 113 -1.76 -2.30 25.66
CA ALA A 113 -0.36 -1.93 25.45
C ALA A 113 0.36 -1.81 26.81
N SER A 114 1.61 -2.25 26.88
CA SER A 114 2.41 -2.30 28.10
C SER A 114 3.01 -0.94 28.48
N HIS A 115 2.79 -0.50 29.72
CA HIS A 115 3.52 0.62 30.33
C HIS A 115 4.94 0.21 30.74
N LYS A 116 5.96 0.95 30.28
CA LYS A 116 7.24 1.10 30.99
C LYS A 116 8.02 2.32 30.52
N GLU A 117 7.74 3.48 31.11
CA GLU A 117 8.77 4.40 31.62
C GLU A 117 8.12 5.47 32.50
N ALA A 118 8.85 5.93 33.51
CA ALA A 118 8.33 6.78 34.58
C ALA A 118 9.28 7.95 34.87
N SER A 119 8.76 8.93 35.62
CA SER A 119 9.46 10.04 36.28
C SER A 119 9.95 11.20 35.38
N LYS A 120 9.14 12.27 35.37
CA LYS A 120 9.54 13.62 35.85
C LYS A 120 8.37 14.59 35.82
N THR A 121 7.49 14.49 36.82
CA THR A 121 6.60 15.59 37.21
C THR A 121 7.38 16.61 38.05
N ARG A 122 7.43 17.86 37.59
CA ARG A 122 7.54 19.04 38.46
C ARG A 122 6.34 19.92 38.14
N GLY A 123 5.53 20.19 39.16
CA GLY A 123 4.24 20.83 38.97
C GLY A 123 4.34 22.33 38.72
N PHE A 124 3.35 22.84 38.00
CA PHE A 124 2.82 24.19 38.20
C PHE A 124 1.29 24.08 38.18
N SER A 125 0.68 24.34 39.33
CA SER A 125 -0.75 24.57 39.45
C SER A 125 -1.06 26.00 39.01
N LEU A 126 -1.87 26.19 37.98
CA LEU A 126 -2.50 27.46 37.64
C LEU A 126 -3.86 27.18 36.99
N SER A 127 -4.86 27.98 37.35
CA SER A 127 -6.26 27.77 36.98
C SER A 127 -6.52 28.10 35.51
N PHE A 128 -7.51 27.41 34.92
CA PHE A 128 -7.86 27.52 33.49
C PHE A 128 -8.50 28.88 33.11
N SER A 129 -8.70 29.78 34.06
CA SER A 129 -9.38 31.08 33.88
C SER A 129 -8.48 32.23 33.41
N GLU A 130 -7.15 32.15 33.56
CA GLU A 130 -6.24 33.28 33.28
C GLU A 130 -5.50 33.20 31.93
N ALA A 131 -5.65 32.11 31.17
CA ALA A 131 -4.98 31.92 29.87
C ALA A 131 -5.68 32.61 28.68
N LEU A 132 -6.71 33.42 28.90
CA LEU A 132 -7.50 34.08 27.85
C LEU A 132 -6.98 35.47 27.42
N GLN A 133 -5.89 35.96 28.02
CA GLN A 133 -5.26 37.25 27.66
C GLN A 133 -3.74 37.13 27.43
N THR A 134 -3.30 36.49 26.34
CA THR A 134 -2.03 36.82 25.68
C THR A 134 -2.00 36.33 24.24
N GLY A 135 -1.81 37.24 23.28
CA GLY A 135 -1.83 36.92 21.85
C GLY A 135 -0.53 36.31 21.33
N THR A 136 -0.27 35.02 21.57
CA THR A 136 0.89 34.29 20.99
C THR A 136 0.65 32.78 20.84
N THR A 137 -0.22 32.33 19.91
CA THR A 137 -0.44 30.88 19.69
C THR A 137 -0.78 30.46 18.26
N GLN A 138 -0.07 31.00 17.26
CA GLN A 138 -0.24 30.60 15.85
C GLN A 138 0.80 29.58 15.34
N ARG A 139 1.88 29.30 16.10
CA ARG A 139 2.93 28.32 15.72
C ARG A 139 2.86 26.95 16.39
N LEU A 140 2.10 26.80 17.49
CA LEU A 140 1.95 25.51 18.20
C LEU A 140 0.74 24.68 17.73
N LYS A 141 -0.29 25.30 17.14
CA LYS A 141 -1.49 24.61 16.63
C LYS A 141 -1.26 23.71 15.41
N ILE A 142 -0.07 23.75 14.79
CA ILE A 142 0.24 22.98 13.58
C ILE A 142 0.83 21.60 13.91
N ARG A 143 1.39 21.38 15.11
CA ARG A 143 2.11 20.14 15.47
C ARG A 143 1.32 19.09 16.25
N TRP A 144 0.08 19.40 16.65
CA TRP A 144 -0.78 18.49 17.43
C TRP A 144 -1.92 17.86 16.60
N ALA A 145 -2.10 18.27 15.34
CA ALA A 145 -3.10 17.72 14.44
C ALA A 145 -2.64 16.46 13.66
N GLU A 146 -1.39 16.01 13.87
CA GLU A 146 -0.78 14.89 13.12
C GLU A 146 -0.77 13.57 13.91
N ALA A 147 -1.40 13.49 15.09
CA ALA A 147 -1.19 12.39 16.04
C ALA A 147 -2.43 11.59 16.51
N SER A 148 -3.66 11.98 16.15
CA SER A 148 -4.88 11.31 16.63
C SER A 148 -6.01 11.32 15.60
N LEU A 149 -6.29 10.16 14.98
CA LEU A 149 -7.62 9.59 14.64
C LEU A 149 -7.49 8.47 13.59
N ASP A 150 -7.41 7.23 14.05
CA ASP A 150 -7.80 6.02 13.30
C ASP A 150 -9.15 5.51 13.88
N ILE A 151 -9.79 4.55 13.16
CA ILE A 151 -10.78 3.53 13.66
C ILE A 151 -12.32 3.83 13.49
N LEU A 152 -12.91 3.21 12.43
CA LEU A 152 -14.32 2.71 12.20
C LEU A 152 -15.45 3.68 11.71
N PHE A 153 -16.50 3.30 10.94
CA PHE A 153 -16.87 2.06 10.19
C PHE A 153 -17.94 2.32 9.07
N THR A 154 -17.82 1.64 7.90
CA THR A 154 -18.83 1.14 6.89
C THR A 154 -20.24 1.77 6.63
N GLY A 155 -20.58 1.92 5.33
CA GLY A 155 -21.96 1.93 4.78
C GLY A 155 -22.08 2.22 3.26
N PHE A 156 -22.93 1.48 2.52
CA PHE A 156 -23.31 1.55 1.09
C PHE A 156 -23.85 2.94 0.61
N ASP A 157 -24.02 3.30 -0.67
CA ASP A 157 -23.42 2.97 -2.01
C ASP A 157 -24.00 4.01 -3.04
N GLU A 158 -23.56 4.02 -4.31
CA GLU A 158 -24.03 4.86 -5.45
C GLU A 158 -23.75 6.39 -5.45
N GLU A 159 -22.50 6.84 -5.67
CA GLU A 159 -22.25 8.20 -6.25
C GLU A 159 -20.82 8.41 -6.84
N LYS A 160 -20.47 7.70 -7.92
CA LYS A 160 -19.05 7.60 -8.34
C LYS A 160 -18.48 8.77 -9.18
N THR A 161 -19.29 9.48 -9.95
CA THR A 161 -18.77 10.33 -11.04
C THR A 161 -18.24 11.70 -10.59
N ILE A 162 -18.65 12.21 -9.42
CA ILE A 162 -18.23 13.55 -8.94
C ILE A 162 -17.19 13.46 -7.81
N HIS A 163 -17.27 12.41 -6.98
CA HIS A 163 -16.27 12.10 -5.95
C HIS A 163 -14.84 12.11 -6.52
N ASP A 164 -14.65 11.46 -7.67
CA ASP A 164 -13.34 11.30 -8.30
C ASP A 164 -12.80 12.62 -8.88
N ILE A 165 -13.65 13.49 -9.45
CA ILE A 165 -13.25 14.82 -9.97
C ILE A 165 -12.72 15.72 -8.84
N VAL A 166 -13.33 15.64 -7.65
CA VAL A 166 -12.92 16.45 -6.50
C VAL A 166 -11.62 15.94 -5.88
N PHE A 167 -11.47 14.61 -5.76
CA PHE A 167 -10.25 13.98 -5.26
C PHE A 167 -9.03 14.33 -6.14
N PHE A 168 -9.23 14.27 -7.46
CA PHE A 168 -8.25 14.55 -8.50
C PHE A 168 -7.71 16.00 -8.48
N ALA A 169 -8.52 16.97 -8.04
CA ALA A 169 -8.16 18.38 -8.14
C ALA A 169 -7.04 18.80 -7.16
N GLN A 170 -7.13 18.49 -5.85
CA GLN A 170 -6.17 19.05 -4.89
C GLN A 170 -6.03 18.44 -3.47
N VAL A 171 -6.53 17.27 -3.08
CA VAL A 171 -6.34 16.77 -1.69
C VAL A 171 -5.66 15.40 -1.62
N THR A 172 -4.33 15.42 -1.57
CA THR A 172 -3.51 14.29 -1.13
C THR A 172 -3.50 14.21 0.40
N LEU A 173 -4.30 13.30 0.97
CA LEU A 173 -3.96 12.35 2.05
C LEU A 173 -5.26 11.79 2.67
N SER A 174 -5.20 10.51 3.06
CA SER A 174 -6.15 9.83 3.96
C SER A 174 -7.59 9.60 3.46
N HIS A 175 -7.79 8.56 2.63
CA HIS A 175 -8.82 7.52 2.81
C HIS A 175 -8.64 6.37 1.80
N CYS A 176 -7.84 5.35 2.14
CA CYS A 176 -7.73 4.11 1.35
C CYS A 176 -8.68 3.02 1.88
N HIS A 177 -9.94 3.38 2.16
CA HIS A 177 -10.90 2.50 2.85
C HIS A 177 -12.30 2.42 2.22
N SER A 178 -12.47 2.83 0.95
CA SER A 178 -13.55 2.30 0.11
C SER A 178 -13.09 1.02 -0.60
N SER A 179 -13.95 0.01 -0.66
CA SER A 179 -13.64 -1.38 -1.01
C SER A 179 -13.55 -1.67 -2.52
N SER A 180 -13.44 -0.66 -3.37
CA SER A 180 -13.12 -0.85 -4.79
C SER A 180 -11.61 -0.98 -5.00
N ASN A 181 -11.19 -1.99 -5.77
CA ASN A 181 -9.83 -2.12 -6.28
C ASN A 181 -9.31 -0.76 -6.78
N PRO A 182 -8.05 -0.36 -6.52
CA PRO A 182 -7.48 0.85 -7.09
C PRO A 182 -7.40 0.71 -8.61
N SER A 183 -8.41 1.24 -9.28
CA SER A 183 -8.50 1.38 -10.73
C SER A 183 -7.43 2.35 -11.24
N ASP A 184 -7.11 2.24 -12.53
CA ASP A 184 -6.30 3.24 -13.20
C ASP A 184 -7.15 4.52 -13.37
N ASP A 185 -6.94 5.50 -12.48
CA ASP A 185 -7.60 6.84 -12.47
C ASP A 185 -7.42 7.64 -13.79
N SER A 186 -6.69 7.10 -14.77
CA SER A 186 -6.53 7.67 -16.11
C SER A 186 -7.49 7.07 -17.14
N ALA A 187 -8.65 6.58 -16.71
CA ALA A 187 -9.76 6.21 -17.60
C ALA A 187 -10.27 7.43 -18.40
N HIS A 188 -10.81 7.15 -19.59
CA HIS A 188 -11.25 8.17 -20.53
C HIS A 188 -12.26 9.16 -19.93
N ASP A 189 -13.24 8.63 -19.21
CA ASP A 189 -14.36 9.43 -18.70
C ASP A 189 -13.90 10.46 -17.67
N TYR A 190 -12.85 10.15 -16.89
CA TYR A 190 -12.23 11.07 -15.94
C TYR A 190 -11.44 12.19 -16.65
N ASP A 191 -10.65 11.85 -17.68
CA ASP A 191 -9.93 12.84 -18.50
C ASP A 191 -10.90 13.82 -19.19
N ILE A 192 -12.01 13.31 -19.74
CA ILE A 192 -13.05 14.12 -20.38
C ILE A 192 -13.87 14.92 -19.35
N ALA A 193 -14.22 14.35 -18.20
CA ALA A 193 -14.91 15.06 -17.14
C ALA A 193 -14.06 16.22 -16.59
N LEU A 194 -12.75 16.01 -16.45
CA LEU A 194 -11.79 17.07 -16.11
C LEU A 194 -11.77 18.18 -17.17
N LEU A 195 -11.62 17.83 -18.45
CA LEU A 195 -11.65 18.82 -19.53
C LEU A 195 -12.96 19.61 -19.56
N ARG A 196 -14.11 18.94 -19.45
CA ARG A 196 -15.43 19.57 -19.36
C ARG A 196 -15.54 20.49 -18.14
N CYS A 197 -15.01 20.08 -16.98
CA CYS A 197 -14.98 20.91 -15.78
C CYS A 197 -14.14 22.19 -15.99
N VAL A 198 -12.99 22.08 -16.67
CA VAL A 198 -12.11 23.21 -16.97
C VAL A 198 -12.72 24.13 -18.04
N HIS A 199 -13.28 23.57 -19.11
CA HIS A 199 -14.00 24.30 -20.16
C HIS A 199 -15.17 25.11 -19.57
N ASN A 200 -16.03 24.48 -18.79
CA ASN A 200 -17.20 25.13 -18.20
C ASN A 200 -16.80 26.17 -17.14
N ALA A 201 -15.67 25.96 -16.44
CA ALA A 201 -15.11 26.97 -15.55
C ALA A 201 -14.49 28.16 -16.31
N LEU A 202 -13.88 27.95 -17.48
CA LEU A 202 -13.36 29.03 -18.34
C LEU A 202 -14.50 29.87 -18.92
N GLY A 203 -15.56 29.23 -19.42
CA GLY A 203 -16.76 29.92 -19.92
C GLY A 203 -17.38 30.83 -18.85
N LYS A 204 -17.56 30.31 -17.62
CA LYS A 204 -17.97 31.14 -16.47
C LYS A 204 -16.95 32.24 -16.14
N PHE A 205 -15.66 31.94 -16.18
CA PHE A 205 -14.61 32.92 -15.86
C PHE A 205 -14.61 34.10 -16.84
N GLY A 206 -15.02 33.89 -18.09
CA GLY A 206 -15.19 34.94 -19.11
C GLY A 206 -16.09 36.11 -18.66
N SER A 207 -17.15 35.86 -17.89
CA SER A 207 -18.03 36.92 -17.37
C SER A 207 -17.50 37.60 -16.09
N HIS A 208 -16.34 37.17 -15.57
CA HIS A 208 -15.73 37.71 -14.35
C HIS A 208 -14.39 38.43 -14.59
N VAL A 209 -13.93 38.48 -15.85
CA VAL A 209 -12.70 39.18 -16.26
C VAL A 209 -12.99 40.55 -16.88
N THR A 210 -11.95 41.38 -17.02
CA THR A 210 -12.03 42.67 -17.71
C THR A 210 -12.15 42.48 -19.22
N GLU A 211 -12.69 43.47 -19.93
CA GLU A 211 -12.81 43.47 -21.40
C GLU A 211 -11.50 43.09 -22.11
N SER A 212 -10.38 43.67 -21.68
CA SER A 212 -9.01 43.35 -22.13
C SER A 212 -8.53 41.90 -21.90
N GLN A 213 -9.31 41.07 -21.20
CA GLN A 213 -9.04 39.66 -20.94
C GLN A 213 -10.08 38.74 -21.56
N GLN A 214 -11.20 39.26 -22.08
CA GLN A 214 -12.28 38.43 -22.63
C GLN A 214 -11.80 37.64 -23.85
N GLU A 215 -11.10 38.28 -24.79
CA GLU A 215 -10.50 37.60 -25.95
C GLU A 215 -9.46 36.53 -25.54
N PRO A 216 -8.43 36.82 -24.71
CA PRO A 216 -7.53 35.79 -24.19
C PRO A 216 -8.23 34.64 -23.48
N VAL A 217 -9.29 34.89 -22.71
CA VAL A 217 -10.07 33.82 -22.06
C VAL A 217 -10.90 33.03 -23.08
N ALA A 218 -11.48 33.68 -24.09
CA ALA A 218 -12.24 33.03 -25.15
C ALA A 218 -11.34 32.09 -25.99
N LEU A 219 -10.17 32.56 -26.42
CA LEU A 219 -9.17 31.75 -27.15
C LEU A 219 -8.65 30.56 -26.32
N VAL A 220 -8.48 30.75 -25.01
CA VAL A 220 -8.13 29.64 -24.10
C VAL A 220 -9.30 28.67 -23.87
N THR A 221 -10.54 29.16 -23.90
CA THR A 221 -11.75 28.31 -23.82
C THR A 221 -11.89 27.46 -25.08
N ASP A 222 -11.74 28.08 -26.26
CA ASP A 222 -11.71 27.40 -27.56
C ASP A 222 -10.58 26.37 -27.65
N MET A 223 -9.36 26.69 -27.16
CA MET A 223 -8.30 25.68 -27.06
C MET A 223 -8.76 24.45 -26.26
N VAL A 224 -9.39 24.62 -25.09
CA VAL A 224 -9.88 23.48 -24.29
C VAL A 224 -11.06 22.77 -24.95
N HIS A 225 -11.90 23.48 -25.72
CA HIS A 225 -12.93 22.88 -26.55
C HIS A 225 -12.33 22.00 -27.67
N LYS A 226 -11.28 22.49 -28.34
CA LYS A 226 -10.48 21.73 -29.30
C LYS A 226 -9.79 20.53 -28.64
N MET A 227 -9.34 20.65 -27.39
CA MET A 227 -8.86 19.49 -26.61
C MET A 227 -9.97 18.44 -26.39
N LEU A 228 -11.21 18.83 -26.08
CA LEU A 228 -12.33 17.90 -25.96
C LEU A 228 -12.61 17.16 -27.28
N THR A 229 -12.63 17.90 -28.38
CA THR A 229 -12.98 17.37 -29.72
C THR A 229 -11.86 16.53 -30.36
N ALA A 230 -10.60 16.83 -30.03
CA ALA A 230 -9.43 16.09 -30.54
C ALA A 230 -9.20 14.72 -29.88
N HIS A 231 -9.93 14.38 -28.81
CA HIS A 231 -9.76 13.12 -28.08
C HIS A 231 -11.03 12.26 -28.10
N LYS A 232 -10.85 10.94 -28.16
CA LYS A 232 -11.91 9.92 -28.22
C LYS A 232 -11.66 8.77 -27.24
N PRO A 233 -12.70 7.99 -26.88
CA PRO A 233 -12.52 6.73 -26.16
C PRO A 233 -11.86 5.68 -27.05
N LEU A 234 -10.88 4.97 -26.51
CA LEU A 234 -10.33 3.74 -27.06
C LEU A 234 -9.96 2.78 -25.92
N GLY A 235 -10.68 1.65 -25.81
CA GLY A 235 -10.40 0.64 -24.78
C GLY A 235 -10.46 1.16 -23.34
N GLY A 236 -11.40 2.08 -23.05
CA GLY A 236 -11.52 2.75 -21.74
C GLY A 236 -10.48 3.85 -21.48
N ARG A 237 -9.62 4.18 -22.45
CA ARG A 237 -8.57 5.21 -22.36
C ARG A 237 -8.79 6.35 -23.34
N THR A 238 -8.20 7.51 -23.05
CA THR A 238 -8.16 8.66 -23.95
C THR A 238 -7.12 8.44 -25.06
N ALA A 239 -7.55 8.58 -26.32
CA ALA A 239 -6.71 8.57 -27.51
C ALA A 239 -7.02 9.80 -28.39
N VAL A 240 -6.08 10.20 -29.25
CA VAL A 240 -6.30 11.29 -30.21
C VAL A 240 -7.10 10.79 -31.41
N ASP A 241 -8.14 11.52 -31.82
CA ASP A 241 -8.85 11.25 -33.08
C ASP A 241 -8.15 11.91 -34.27
N GLU A 242 -7.70 11.09 -35.22
CA GLU A 242 -7.01 11.51 -36.44
C GLU A 242 -7.80 12.49 -37.30
N ALA A 243 -9.09 12.20 -37.55
CA ALA A 243 -9.91 13.01 -38.44
C ALA A 243 -10.24 14.37 -37.80
N LYS A 244 -10.65 14.36 -36.52
CA LYS A 244 -10.91 15.60 -35.77
C LYS A 244 -9.65 16.41 -35.50
N LEU A 245 -8.50 15.77 -35.28
CA LEU A 245 -7.24 16.50 -35.20
C LEU A 245 -6.88 17.17 -36.53
N ALA A 246 -7.02 16.48 -37.67
CA ALA A 246 -6.75 17.07 -38.98
C ALA A 246 -7.70 18.24 -39.30
N GLU A 247 -8.98 18.15 -38.92
CA GLU A 247 -9.97 19.24 -39.01
C GLU A 247 -9.54 20.46 -38.16
N ILE A 248 -9.23 20.24 -36.89
CA ILE A 248 -8.78 21.28 -35.95
C ILE A 248 -7.47 21.93 -36.43
N MET A 249 -6.53 21.14 -36.94
CA MET A 249 -5.24 21.67 -37.41
C MET A 249 -5.39 22.54 -38.66
N ARG A 250 -6.29 22.21 -39.60
CA ARG A 250 -6.63 23.11 -40.73
C ARG A 250 -7.21 24.44 -40.22
N HIS A 251 -8.15 24.40 -39.28
CA HIS A 251 -8.68 25.62 -38.65
C HIS A 251 -7.57 26.46 -37.97
N VAL A 252 -6.57 25.83 -37.35
CA VAL A 252 -5.40 26.53 -36.77
C VAL A 252 -4.46 27.09 -37.85
N LEU A 253 -4.42 26.53 -39.06
CA LEU A 253 -3.68 27.11 -40.19
C LEU A 253 -4.36 28.34 -40.80
N ASP A 254 -5.65 28.56 -40.56
CA ASP A 254 -6.40 29.65 -41.17
C ASP A 254 -6.73 30.79 -40.19
N SER A 255 -6.88 30.49 -38.89
CA SER A 255 -7.16 31.47 -37.83
C SER A 255 -6.19 31.34 -36.65
N PRO A 256 -5.91 32.42 -35.88
CA PRO A 256 -5.23 32.33 -34.60
C PRO A 256 -5.91 31.29 -33.68
N GLY A 257 -5.13 30.35 -33.15
CA GLY A 257 -5.68 29.26 -32.34
C GLY A 257 -4.63 28.25 -31.91
N SER A 258 -5.04 27.34 -31.02
CA SER A 258 -4.17 26.28 -30.51
C SER A 258 -4.95 25.06 -30.05
N VAL A 259 -4.28 23.91 -29.95
CA VAL A 259 -4.81 22.66 -29.39
C VAL A 259 -3.74 21.94 -28.57
N GLY A 260 -4.13 21.44 -27.40
CA GLY A 260 -3.30 20.57 -26.55
C GLY A 260 -3.66 19.09 -26.75
N LEU A 261 -2.66 18.22 -26.89
CA LEU A 261 -2.85 16.79 -27.15
C LEU A 261 -2.17 15.94 -26.07
N HIS A 262 -2.88 14.93 -25.58
CA HIS A 262 -2.37 13.91 -24.67
C HIS A 262 -1.96 12.68 -25.48
N ILE A 263 -0.67 12.57 -25.80
CA ILE A 263 -0.11 11.40 -26.50
C ILE A 263 0.18 10.31 -25.47
N ARG A 264 -0.90 9.71 -24.96
CA ARG A 264 -0.93 8.85 -23.77
C ARG A 264 0.13 7.76 -23.79
N GLU A 265 0.13 6.89 -24.81
CA GLU A 265 1.03 5.72 -24.84
C GLU A 265 2.51 6.10 -25.01
N GLN A 266 2.84 7.37 -25.32
CA GLN A 266 4.20 7.93 -25.30
C GLN A 266 4.48 8.86 -24.11
N ASN A 267 3.56 9.01 -23.14
CA ASN A 267 3.77 9.89 -21.97
C ASN A 267 4.12 11.37 -22.35
N ALA A 268 3.58 11.86 -23.47
CA ALA A 268 3.92 13.17 -24.00
C ALA A 268 2.69 14.07 -24.13
N GLY A 269 2.90 15.35 -23.82
CA GLY A 269 2.00 16.44 -24.15
C GLY A 269 2.51 17.16 -25.39
N VAL A 270 1.62 17.49 -26.31
CA VAL A 270 1.92 18.32 -27.47
C VAL A 270 1.02 19.56 -27.45
N LEU A 271 1.60 20.73 -27.69
CA LEU A 271 0.86 21.97 -27.94
C LEU A 271 1.12 22.39 -29.39
N ILE A 272 0.06 22.45 -30.18
CA ILE A 272 0.09 22.97 -31.55
C ILE A 272 -0.58 24.34 -31.51
N SER A 273 0.09 25.38 -32.01
CA SER A 273 -0.43 26.75 -32.01
C SER A 273 0.04 27.52 -33.24
N ARG A 274 -0.84 28.31 -33.85
CA ARG A 274 -0.41 29.32 -34.82
C ARG A 274 0.28 30.47 -34.08
N VAL A 275 1.46 30.87 -34.56
CA VAL A 275 2.15 32.09 -34.13
C VAL A 275 2.59 32.83 -35.39
N ASP A 276 2.00 34.00 -35.60
CA ASP A 276 2.18 34.85 -36.78
C ASP A 276 1.95 34.08 -38.10
N SER A 277 3.02 33.92 -38.89
CA SER A 277 3.06 33.19 -40.16
C SER A 277 3.66 31.79 -40.03
N THR A 278 3.67 31.20 -38.82
CA THR A 278 4.20 29.86 -38.54
C THR A 278 3.23 28.99 -37.76
N LEU A 279 3.22 27.69 -38.06
CA LEU A 279 2.67 26.64 -37.20
C LEU A 279 3.75 26.21 -36.20
N ARG A 280 3.52 26.43 -34.91
CA ARG A 280 4.43 26.00 -33.84
C ARG A 280 3.94 24.69 -33.22
N VAL A 281 4.84 23.71 -33.13
CA VAL A 281 4.60 22.40 -32.50
C VAL A 281 5.59 22.23 -31.36
N GLU A 282 5.06 22.11 -30.13
CA GLU A 282 5.85 22.02 -28.90
C GLU A 282 5.56 20.70 -28.18
N ALA A 283 6.60 19.99 -27.73
CA ALA A 283 6.46 18.70 -27.06
C ALA A 283 7.11 18.68 -25.67
N PHE A 284 6.54 17.92 -24.75
CA PHE A 284 7.04 17.76 -23.38
C PHE A 284 6.56 16.46 -22.71
N GLU A 285 7.36 15.95 -21.78
CA GLU A 285 7.01 14.83 -20.90
C GLU A 285 5.84 15.20 -19.95
N LEU A 286 4.88 14.30 -19.71
CA LEU A 286 3.80 14.55 -18.74
C LEU A 286 4.11 14.01 -17.34
N SER A 287 4.52 12.75 -17.23
CA SER A 287 4.85 12.06 -15.96
C SER A 287 6.31 11.59 -15.95
N VAL A 288 6.97 11.64 -14.79
CA VAL A 288 8.41 11.34 -14.66
C VAL A 288 8.64 9.93 -14.12
N CYS A 289 9.80 9.35 -14.43
CA CYS A 289 10.16 8.00 -13.99
C CYS A 289 10.20 7.88 -12.46
N ASN A 290 9.97 6.65 -11.96
CA ASN A 290 9.91 6.35 -10.52
C ASN A 290 11.15 6.80 -9.77
N LYS A 291 12.33 6.66 -10.39
CA LYS A 291 13.61 7.05 -9.81
C LYS A 291 13.64 8.56 -9.50
N ASP A 292 13.26 9.41 -10.46
CA ASP A 292 13.32 10.85 -10.27
C ASP A 292 12.29 11.34 -9.24
N VAL A 293 11.12 10.70 -9.20
CA VAL A 293 10.09 10.99 -8.18
C VAL A 293 10.58 10.60 -6.77
N THR A 294 11.15 9.40 -6.62
CA THR A 294 11.56 8.86 -5.30
C THR A 294 12.88 9.43 -4.79
N MET A 295 13.82 9.79 -5.67
CA MET A 295 15.11 10.39 -5.29
C MET A 295 15.05 11.90 -5.05
N THR A 296 13.99 12.60 -5.50
CA THR A 296 13.93 14.07 -5.36
C THR A 296 13.57 14.50 -3.94
N THR A 297 14.55 15.03 -3.22
CA THR A 297 14.31 15.76 -1.97
C THR A 297 13.54 17.06 -2.24
N GLY A 298 12.30 17.15 -1.76
CA GLY A 298 11.52 18.40 -1.73
C GLY A 298 10.51 18.56 -2.88
N ARG A 299 10.92 19.14 -4.01
CA ARG A 299 10.04 19.35 -5.19
C ARG A 299 10.79 19.19 -6.50
N LEU A 300 10.27 18.36 -7.38
CA LEU A 300 10.82 18.17 -8.73
C LEU A 300 10.50 19.39 -9.61
N ARG A 301 11.54 20.09 -10.07
CA ARG A 301 11.45 21.30 -10.89
C ARG A 301 11.58 20.93 -12.36
N ARG A 302 10.51 21.13 -13.14
CA ARG A 302 10.43 20.75 -14.57
C ARG A 302 10.22 21.98 -15.45
N THR A 303 10.76 21.94 -16.67
CA THR A 303 10.59 22.98 -17.71
C THR A 303 9.60 22.54 -18.78
N PHE A 304 8.79 23.47 -19.28
CA PHE A 304 7.83 23.21 -20.35
C PHE A 304 7.78 24.39 -21.34
N PRO A 305 7.75 24.14 -22.67
CA PRO A 305 7.91 22.83 -23.30
C PRO A 305 9.35 22.29 -23.20
N GLY A 306 9.54 21.03 -23.60
CA GLY A 306 10.87 20.39 -23.67
C GLY A 306 11.56 20.67 -25.00
N THR A 307 10.84 20.49 -26.11
CA THR A 307 11.26 20.79 -27.48
C THR A 307 10.19 21.60 -28.22
N ALA A 308 10.59 22.37 -29.24
CA ALA A 308 9.70 23.22 -30.03
C ALA A 308 10.23 23.42 -31.46
N VAL A 309 9.34 23.34 -32.45
CA VAL A 309 9.61 23.60 -33.87
C VAL A 309 8.63 24.64 -34.37
N SER A 310 9.07 25.58 -35.19
CA SER A 310 8.20 26.39 -36.05
C SER A 310 8.32 25.94 -37.50
N ILE A 311 7.17 25.81 -38.16
CA ILE A 311 7.03 25.40 -39.56
C ILE A 311 6.34 26.55 -40.28
N ASN A 312 6.84 26.98 -41.44
CA ASN A 312 6.21 28.04 -42.21
C ASN A 312 4.80 27.59 -42.66
N LEU A 313 3.84 28.52 -42.72
CA LEU A 313 2.48 28.17 -43.12
C LEU A 313 2.36 27.64 -44.56
N GLU A 314 3.31 27.97 -45.43
CA GLU A 314 3.42 27.40 -46.78
C GLU A 314 3.69 25.88 -46.69
N ASN A 315 4.81 25.48 -46.07
CA ASN A 315 5.15 24.08 -45.81
C ASN A 315 4.05 23.34 -45.04
N ALA A 316 3.41 24.01 -44.06
CA ALA A 316 2.34 23.39 -43.27
C ALA A 316 1.01 23.23 -44.03
N ARG A 317 0.84 23.94 -45.15
CA ARG A 317 -0.29 23.82 -46.09
C ARG A 317 -0.01 22.88 -47.27
N GLU A 318 1.19 22.30 -47.37
CA GLU A 318 1.49 21.28 -48.37
C GLU A 318 0.54 20.08 -48.24
N ASP A 319 0.09 19.58 -49.39
CA ASP A 319 -0.88 18.50 -49.46
C ASP A 319 -0.37 17.25 -48.72
N GLY A 320 -1.19 16.78 -47.77
CA GLY A 320 -0.88 15.62 -46.94
C GLY A 320 -0.07 15.91 -45.68
N PHE A 321 0.57 17.07 -45.49
CA PHE A 321 1.36 17.34 -44.27
C PHE A 321 0.52 17.21 -42.99
N ILE A 322 -0.63 17.91 -42.93
CA ILE A 322 -1.54 17.87 -41.79
C ILE A 322 -2.13 16.48 -41.58
N THR A 323 -2.48 15.78 -42.66
CA THR A 323 -2.99 14.40 -42.60
C THR A 323 -1.94 13.46 -42.01
N ALA A 324 -0.69 13.53 -42.48
CA ALA A 324 0.41 12.71 -42.00
C ALA A 324 0.76 13.00 -40.52
N LEU A 325 0.76 14.27 -40.12
CA LEU A 325 1.02 14.67 -38.73
C LEU A 325 -0.12 14.23 -37.79
N ALA A 326 -1.38 14.40 -38.20
CA ALA A 326 -2.53 13.93 -37.43
C ALA A 326 -2.58 12.40 -37.29
N ALA A 327 -2.32 11.66 -38.37
CA ALA A 327 -2.22 10.20 -38.36
C ALA A 327 -1.05 9.72 -37.47
N THR A 328 0.10 10.39 -37.54
CA THR A 328 1.27 10.07 -36.70
C THR A 328 0.97 10.28 -35.22
N LEU A 329 0.39 11.42 -34.85
CA LEU A 329 0.01 11.73 -33.46
C LEU A 329 -1.09 10.79 -32.94
N SER A 330 -2.10 10.47 -33.75
CA SER A 330 -3.14 9.49 -33.40
C SER A 330 -2.55 8.09 -33.18
N LYS A 331 -1.69 7.62 -34.08
CA LYS A 331 -0.97 6.34 -33.95
C LYS A 331 -0.09 6.31 -32.70
N MET A 332 0.70 7.35 -32.45
CA MET A 332 1.53 7.47 -31.23
C MET A 332 0.68 7.51 -29.96
N SER A 333 -0.53 8.10 -29.99
CA SER A 333 -1.42 8.12 -28.83
C SER A 333 -2.04 6.76 -28.49
N THR A 334 -2.02 5.80 -29.41
CA THR A 334 -2.73 4.51 -29.32
C THR A 334 -1.85 3.27 -29.29
N GLN A 335 -0.60 3.36 -29.77
CA GLN A 335 0.32 2.22 -29.88
C GLN A 335 1.52 2.40 -28.95
N PRO A 336 1.75 1.53 -27.94
CA PRO A 336 2.98 1.56 -27.16
C PRO A 336 4.17 1.22 -28.06
N SER A 337 5.30 1.92 -27.88
CA SER A 337 6.53 1.66 -28.63
C SER A 337 7.51 0.81 -27.82
N ALA A 338 8.13 -0.18 -28.46
CA ALA A 338 9.11 -1.04 -27.80
C ALA A 338 10.32 -0.22 -27.28
N GLU A 339 10.94 -0.68 -26.21
CA GLU A 339 12.17 -0.07 -25.64
C GLU A 339 12.01 1.40 -25.19
N THR A 340 10.78 1.85 -24.98
CA THR A 340 10.47 3.15 -24.37
C THR A 340 10.27 3.07 -22.87
N LYS A 341 9.97 1.88 -22.32
CA LYS A 341 9.88 1.66 -20.87
C LYS A 341 11.22 1.19 -20.28
N PRO A 342 11.54 1.55 -19.02
CA PRO A 342 12.62 0.91 -18.27
C PRO A 342 12.42 -0.61 -18.21
N LYS A 343 13.50 -1.39 -18.32
CA LYS A 343 13.45 -2.86 -18.21
C LYS A 343 13.88 -3.30 -16.80
N ALA A 344 13.06 -4.12 -16.14
CA ALA A 344 13.37 -4.75 -14.85
C ALA A 344 13.75 -6.22 -15.04
N LYS A 345 14.67 -6.72 -14.19
CA LYS A 345 15.11 -8.13 -14.22
C LYS A 345 14.11 -9.02 -13.47
N LYS A 346 13.11 -9.55 -14.18
CA LYS A 346 12.08 -10.46 -13.65
C LYS A 346 12.41 -11.90 -14.02
N ALA A 347 12.44 -12.79 -13.03
CA ALA A 347 12.91 -14.18 -13.18
C ALA A 347 14.22 -14.28 -14.01
N GLY A 348 15.19 -13.39 -13.77
CA GLY A 348 16.47 -13.37 -14.48
C GLY A 348 16.46 -12.87 -15.93
N GLN A 349 15.31 -12.54 -16.53
CA GLN A 349 15.20 -11.91 -17.85
C GLN A 349 14.85 -10.43 -17.71
N LEU A 350 15.28 -9.60 -18.67
CA LEU A 350 14.86 -8.21 -18.75
C LEU A 350 13.47 -8.13 -19.40
N GLN A 351 12.50 -7.61 -18.65
CA GLN A 351 11.13 -7.39 -19.09
C GLN A 351 10.75 -5.93 -18.84
N ASP A 352 9.86 -5.36 -19.64
CA ASP A 352 9.40 -3.99 -19.44
C ASP A 352 8.77 -3.82 -18.04
N GLU A 353 9.23 -2.79 -17.32
CA GLU A 353 8.68 -2.45 -16.02
C GLU A 353 7.42 -1.62 -16.21
N ASN A 354 6.29 -2.32 -16.38
CA ASN A 354 4.98 -1.71 -16.54
C ASN A 354 4.53 -0.82 -15.37
N ARG A 355 5.22 -0.86 -14.22
CA ARG A 355 5.01 0.06 -13.09
C ARG A 355 5.73 1.41 -13.25
N ASP A 356 6.65 1.54 -14.21
CA ASP A 356 7.35 2.81 -14.51
C ASP A 356 6.73 3.56 -15.71
N THR A 357 7.13 4.82 -15.92
CA THR A 357 6.64 5.63 -17.04
C THR A 357 7.32 5.28 -18.36
N THR A 358 6.58 5.47 -19.46
CA THR A 358 7.14 5.48 -20.81
C THR A 358 8.05 6.70 -21.00
N HIS A 359 9.22 6.54 -21.61
CA HIS A 359 10.08 7.65 -22.01
C HIS A 359 9.50 8.38 -23.23
N PRO A 360 9.41 9.74 -23.23
CA PRO A 360 8.68 10.50 -24.26
C PRO A 360 9.38 10.57 -25.63
N LYS A 361 10.51 9.88 -25.82
CA LYS A 361 11.40 9.97 -27.00
C LYS A 361 10.69 9.86 -28.34
N MET A 362 9.64 9.05 -28.45
CA MET A 362 8.89 8.92 -29.70
C MET A 362 8.27 10.24 -30.18
N VAL A 363 7.94 11.14 -29.25
CA VAL A 363 7.39 12.48 -29.54
C VAL A 363 8.46 13.56 -29.39
N THR A 364 9.25 13.53 -28.31
CA THR A 364 10.22 14.61 -28.02
C THR A 364 11.49 14.54 -28.86
N GLU A 365 11.84 13.38 -29.42
CA GLU A 365 13.06 13.18 -30.22
C GLU A 365 12.70 12.74 -31.64
N LEU A 366 11.97 11.62 -31.82
CA LEU A 366 11.69 11.06 -33.15
C LEU A 366 10.75 11.96 -33.98
N LEU A 367 9.54 12.25 -33.48
CA LEU A 367 8.64 13.18 -34.18
C LEU A 367 9.27 14.57 -34.32
N HIS A 368 9.99 15.04 -33.30
CA HIS A 368 10.71 16.30 -33.34
C HIS A 368 11.72 16.36 -34.50
N ALA A 369 12.53 15.31 -34.71
CA ALA A 369 13.47 15.21 -35.81
C ALA A 369 12.78 15.24 -37.20
N PHE A 370 11.62 14.58 -37.35
CA PHE A 370 10.83 14.67 -38.59
C PHE A 370 10.30 16.09 -38.84
N LEU A 371 9.80 16.77 -37.80
CA LEU A 371 9.31 18.16 -37.93
C LEU A 371 10.44 19.15 -38.24
N LEU A 372 11.66 18.89 -37.78
CA LEU A 372 12.84 19.70 -38.12
C LEU A 372 13.27 19.58 -39.59
N ALA A 373 12.83 18.57 -40.33
CA ALA A 373 13.13 18.47 -41.78
C ALA A 373 12.33 19.48 -42.62
N VAL A 374 11.18 19.96 -42.12
CA VAL A 374 10.26 20.89 -42.80
C VAL A 374 10.10 22.23 -42.09
N GLY A 375 10.78 22.42 -40.96
CA GLY A 375 10.71 23.59 -40.10
C GLY A 375 12.06 23.95 -39.48
N GLN A 376 12.05 24.75 -38.43
CA GLN A 376 13.25 25.19 -37.72
C GLN A 376 13.09 25.04 -36.20
N PRO A 377 14.17 24.77 -35.44
CA PRO A 377 14.14 24.80 -33.99
C PRO A 377 13.76 26.21 -33.49
N THR A 378 12.83 26.31 -32.56
CA THR A 378 12.34 27.62 -32.07
C THR A 378 12.55 27.78 -30.57
N ALA A 379 13.07 28.93 -30.17
CA ALA A 379 13.09 29.34 -28.77
C ALA A 379 11.65 29.68 -28.30
N SER A 380 11.00 28.73 -27.62
CA SER A 380 9.70 28.90 -26.97
C SER A 380 9.82 29.58 -25.61
N ASP A 381 8.83 30.40 -25.22
CA ASP A 381 8.68 30.83 -23.82
C ASP A 381 8.54 29.62 -22.89
N ARG A 382 9.57 29.36 -22.08
CA ARG A 382 9.59 28.23 -21.14
C ARG A 382 9.03 28.61 -19.78
N ILE A 383 8.05 27.86 -19.30
CA ILE A 383 7.55 27.93 -17.93
C ILE A 383 8.22 26.89 -17.05
N TRP A 384 8.39 27.25 -15.77
CA TRP A 384 8.87 26.35 -14.74
C TRP A 384 7.71 25.90 -13.85
N LYS A 385 7.55 24.59 -13.63
CA LYS A 385 6.61 24.06 -12.65
C LYS A 385 7.33 23.18 -11.63
N ASN A 386 7.09 23.47 -10.35
CA ASN A 386 7.51 22.63 -9.24
C ASN A 386 6.44 21.55 -8.99
N THR A 387 6.65 20.39 -9.60
CA THR A 387 5.82 19.20 -9.47
C THR A 387 6.09 18.49 -8.13
N ARG A 388 5.04 17.94 -7.53
CA ARG A 388 5.09 17.12 -6.31
C ARG A 388 4.65 15.72 -6.69
N GLU A 389 5.30 15.11 -7.67
CA GLU A 389 4.86 13.80 -8.13
C GLU A 389 4.98 12.78 -7.00
N GLU A 390 4.08 11.81 -6.99
CA GLU A 390 4.00 10.77 -5.96
C GLU A 390 3.74 9.45 -6.67
N VAL A 391 4.47 8.40 -6.29
CA VAL A 391 4.31 7.04 -6.80
C VAL A 391 3.92 6.19 -5.61
N LEU A 392 2.61 5.97 -5.44
CA LEU A 392 2.06 5.26 -4.29
C LEU A 392 1.67 3.85 -4.72
N TRP A 393 2.07 2.84 -3.95
CA TRP A 393 1.78 1.45 -4.26
C TRP A 393 1.40 0.68 -2.99
N ARG A 394 0.23 0.03 -3.02
CA ARG A 394 -0.26 -0.86 -1.96
C ARG A 394 -1.06 -1.99 -2.60
N GLN A 395 -0.44 -3.16 -2.77
CA GLN A 395 -1.09 -4.39 -3.26
C GLN A 395 -1.87 -4.21 -4.59
N ALA A 396 -1.37 -3.36 -5.49
CA ALA A 396 -2.00 -3.01 -6.76
C ALA A 396 -1.17 -3.50 -7.96
N CYS A 397 -1.79 -3.65 -9.13
CA CYS A 397 -1.07 -4.02 -10.36
C CYS A 397 -0.12 -2.89 -10.81
N LEU A 398 -0.65 -1.66 -10.85
CA LEU A 398 0.07 -0.42 -11.19
C LEU A 398 0.15 0.49 -9.95
N PRO A 399 1.18 1.34 -9.83
CA PRO A 399 1.21 2.38 -8.80
C PRO A 399 0.26 3.52 -9.14
N TRP A 400 -0.36 4.10 -8.13
CA TRP A 400 -1.09 5.35 -8.24
C TRP A 400 -0.12 6.52 -8.49
N ARG A 401 -0.52 7.44 -9.37
CA ARG A 401 0.22 8.64 -9.78
C ARG A 401 -0.76 9.77 -10.04
N ARG A 402 -0.29 11.02 -10.15
CA ARG A 402 -1.17 12.11 -10.60
C ARG A 402 -1.36 12.09 -12.11
N SER A 403 -2.54 12.52 -12.54
CA SER A 403 -2.92 12.45 -13.95
C SER A 403 -1.98 13.24 -14.87
N PRO A 404 -1.48 12.60 -15.95
CA PRO A 404 -0.79 13.27 -17.06
C PRO A 404 -1.65 14.38 -17.69
N MET A 405 -2.96 14.16 -17.83
CA MET A 405 -3.90 15.08 -18.44
C MET A 405 -4.03 16.39 -17.65
N TRP A 406 -3.99 16.30 -16.31
CA TRP A 406 -3.96 17.50 -15.46
C TRP A 406 -2.66 18.28 -15.61
N MET A 407 -1.53 17.59 -15.84
CA MET A 407 -0.27 18.26 -16.14
C MET A 407 -0.36 19.00 -17.47
N LEU A 408 -0.88 18.34 -18.52
CA LEU A 408 -1.09 18.92 -19.85
C LEU A 408 -1.92 20.20 -19.76
N ILE A 409 -3.15 20.11 -19.23
CA ILE A 409 -4.06 21.26 -19.06
C ILE A 409 -3.36 22.42 -18.35
N ARG A 410 -2.72 22.15 -17.19
CA ARG A 410 -2.00 23.20 -16.44
C ARG A 410 -0.85 23.83 -17.22
N VAL A 411 -0.18 23.09 -18.10
CA VAL A 411 0.92 23.60 -18.95
C VAL A 411 0.34 24.45 -20.06
N VAL A 412 -0.58 23.92 -20.87
CA VAL A 412 -1.13 24.63 -22.04
C VAL A 412 -1.92 25.87 -21.65
N LEU A 413 -2.72 25.83 -20.58
CA LEU A 413 -3.40 27.02 -20.05
C LEU A 413 -2.40 28.12 -19.66
N GLN A 414 -1.31 27.76 -18.96
CA GLN A 414 -0.34 28.76 -18.52
C GLN A 414 0.44 29.35 -19.69
N LEU A 415 0.86 28.53 -20.66
CA LEU A 415 1.55 29.00 -21.86
C LEU A 415 0.65 29.93 -22.69
N SER A 416 -0.61 29.53 -22.92
CA SER A 416 -1.56 30.32 -23.72
C SER A 416 -1.90 31.65 -23.05
N PHE A 417 -2.20 31.67 -21.75
CA PHE A 417 -2.44 32.94 -21.04
C PHE A 417 -1.21 33.86 -21.04
N ILE A 418 0.02 33.33 -21.00
CA ILE A 418 1.25 34.15 -21.06
C ILE A 418 1.42 34.78 -22.45
N ARG A 419 1.13 34.05 -23.52
CA ARG A 419 1.35 34.46 -24.91
C ARG A 419 0.24 35.37 -25.46
N LEU A 420 -1.00 35.17 -25.00
CA LEU A 420 -2.16 35.97 -25.41
C LEU A 420 -2.32 37.27 -24.61
N ALA A 421 -1.59 37.42 -23.50
CA ALA A 421 -1.60 38.65 -22.72
C ALA A 421 -0.57 39.65 -23.25
N GLY A 422 -0.94 40.94 -23.33
CA GLY A 422 -0.02 42.01 -23.76
C GLY A 422 1.24 42.17 -22.91
N THR A 423 1.32 41.56 -21.72
CA THR A 423 2.60 41.32 -21.01
C THR A 423 2.61 39.93 -20.34
N PRO A 424 3.76 39.22 -20.30
CA PRO A 424 3.87 37.92 -19.63
C PRO A 424 3.45 37.92 -18.17
N GLN A 425 3.71 39.00 -17.43
CA GLN A 425 3.34 39.15 -16.03
C GLN A 425 1.82 39.20 -15.85
N TYR A 426 1.10 39.85 -16.78
CA TYR A 426 -0.36 39.89 -16.78
C TYR A 426 -0.94 38.50 -17.05
N GLY A 427 -0.45 37.79 -18.07
CA GLY A 427 -0.85 36.40 -18.34
C GLY A 427 -0.62 35.44 -17.17
N VAL A 428 0.50 35.59 -16.45
CA VAL A 428 0.76 34.86 -15.19
C VAL A 428 -0.27 35.21 -14.10
N LYS A 429 -0.73 36.47 -13.99
CA LYS A 429 -1.80 36.87 -13.05
C LYS A 429 -3.13 36.23 -13.45
N THR A 430 -3.56 36.36 -14.72
CA THR A 430 -4.81 35.78 -15.25
C THR A 430 -4.86 34.27 -15.04
N TYR A 431 -3.79 33.54 -15.41
CA TYR A 431 -3.69 32.10 -15.13
C TYR A 431 -3.78 31.78 -13.63
N LYS A 432 -3.10 32.52 -12.76
CA LYS A 432 -3.14 32.28 -11.31
C LYS A 432 -4.54 32.49 -10.74
N LEU A 433 -5.26 33.51 -11.20
CA LEU A 433 -6.63 33.83 -10.83
C LEU A 433 -7.60 32.75 -11.33
N PHE A 434 -7.55 32.40 -12.62
CA PHE A 434 -8.35 31.30 -13.17
C PHE A 434 -8.16 30.02 -12.37
N MET A 435 -6.92 29.67 -12.00
CA MET A 435 -6.66 28.47 -11.21
C MET A 435 -7.35 28.45 -9.84
N VAL A 436 -7.63 29.58 -9.18
CA VAL A 436 -8.44 29.58 -7.94
C VAL A 436 -9.93 29.76 -8.20
N PHE A 437 -10.33 30.45 -9.28
CA PHE A 437 -11.71 30.43 -9.76
C PHE A 437 -12.18 29.00 -10.05
N LEU A 438 -11.35 28.20 -10.73
CA LEU A 438 -11.56 26.77 -10.95
C LEU A 438 -11.66 25.99 -9.64
N MET A 439 -10.76 26.23 -8.66
CA MET A 439 -10.86 25.59 -7.34
C MET A 439 -12.16 25.94 -6.60
N ALA A 440 -12.67 27.18 -6.75
CA ALA A 440 -13.93 27.60 -6.17
C ALA A 440 -15.15 26.96 -6.87
N ASN A 441 -15.14 26.85 -8.20
CA ASN A 441 -16.19 26.15 -8.96
C ASN A 441 -16.20 24.62 -8.67
N VAL A 442 -15.03 24.01 -8.42
CA VAL A 442 -14.93 22.61 -7.95
C VAL A 442 -15.39 22.49 -6.49
N LEU A 443 -15.09 23.47 -5.62
CA LEU A 443 -15.62 23.53 -4.25
C LEU A 443 -17.14 23.63 -4.22
N GLN A 444 -17.76 24.41 -5.11
CA GLN A 444 -19.22 24.45 -5.19
C GLN A 444 -19.78 23.08 -5.59
N LYS A 445 -19.21 22.42 -6.61
CA LYS A 445 -19.62 21.06 -7.00
C LYS A 445 -19.48 20.03 -5.88
N ALA A 446 -18.46 20.16 -5.03
CA ALA A 446 -18.28 19.33 -3.85
C ALA A 446 -19.33 19.57 -2.76
N LEU A 447 -19.86 20.81 -2.67
CA LEU A 447 -20.96 21.16 -1.76
C LEU A 447 -22.31 20.70 -2.31
N ASP A 448 -22.53 20.83 -3.63
CA ASP A 448 -23.73 20.36 -4.32
C ASP A 448 -23.95 18.85 -4.12
N VAL A 449 -22.87 18.07 -4.11
CA VAL A 449 -22.84 16.62 -3.83
C VAL A 449 -22.72 16.29 -2.33
N GLY A 450 -22.50 17.29 -1.48
CA GLY A 450 -22.47 17.10 -0.03
C GLY A 450 -21.29 16.25 0.48
N LEU A 451 -20.11 16.31 -0.16
CA LEU A 451 -18.91 15.56 0.26
C LEU A 451 -18.51 15.79 1.73
N ASP A 452 -17.65 14.92 2.26
CA ASP A 452 -17.25 14.93 3.66
C ASP A 452 -16.62 16.25 4.15
N SER A 453 -16.81 16.51 5.44
CA SER A 453 -16.52 17.81 6.04
C SER A 453 -15.03 18.14 6.09
N ASP A 454 -14.18 17.13 6.18
CA ASP A 454 -12.71 17.25 6.13
C ASP A 454 -12.21 17.54 4.70
N ILE A 455 -12.78 16.90 3.68
CA ILE A 455 -12.52 17.19 2.26
C ILE A 455 -12.90 18.64 1.95
N LEU A 456 -14.12 19.05 2.26
CA LEU A 456 -14.62 20.41 2.06
C LEU A 456 -13.77 21.46 2.81
N TYR A 457 -13.34 21.15 4.04
CA TYR A 457 -12.42 22.00 4.80
C TYR A 457 -11.04 22.10 4.12
N ALA A 458 -10.48 20.98 3.66
CA ALA A 458 -9.18 20.93 2.99
C ALA A 458 -9.20 21.71 1.66
N MET A 459 -10.28 21.62 0.89
CA MET A 459 -10.53 22.41 -0.32
C MET A 459 -10.62 23.91 0.00
N THR A 460 -11.46 24.29 0.96
CA THR A 460 -11.61 25.69 1.41
C THR A 460 -10.26 26.27 1.87
N ALA A 461 -9.48 25.49 2.61
CA ALA A 461 -8.12 25.86 3.02
C ALA A 461 -7.14 25.93 1.84
N LYS A 462 -7.29 25.12 0.78
CA LYS A 462 -6.49 25.26 -0.46
C LYS A 462 -6.83 26.57 -1.18
N CYS A 463 -8.10 26.92 -1.33
CA CYS A 463 -8.53 28.21 -1.89
C CYS A 463 -7.95 29.39 -1.10
N SER A 464 -8.12 29.39 0.23
CA SER A 464 -7.54 30.41 1.13
C SER A 464 -6.03 30.60 0.94
N ARG A 465 -5.26 29.50 0.97
CA ARG A 465 -3.80 29.53 0.78
C ARG A 465 -3.36 29.91 -0.64
N ARG A 466 -4.26 29.84 -1.62
CA ARG A 466 -3.99 30.25 -3.01
C ARG A 466 -4.32 31.73 -3.21
N LEU A 467 -5.40 32.23 -2.60
CA LEU A 467 -5.70 33.67 -2.52
C LEU A 467 -4.55 34.44 -1.86
N LEU A 468 -3.99 33.97 -0.74
CA LEU A 468 -2.81 34.59 -0.10
C LEU A 468 -1.54 34.66 -1.00
N LYS A 469 -1.53 33.99 -2.16
CA LYS A 469 -0.42 34.00 -3.14
C LYS A 469 -0.74 34.82 -4.39
N ILE A 470 -1.97 35.31 -4.50
CA ILE A 470 -2.38 36.29 -5.49
C ILE A 470 -2.32 37.63 -4.74
N GLY A 471 -1.44 38.52 -5.20
CA GLY A 471 -1.28 39.84 -4.58
C GLY A 471 -2.58 40.65 -4.62
N ARG A 472 -2.63 41.76 -3.89
CA ARG A 472 -3.83 42.61 -3.72
C ARG A 472 -4.33 43.30 -5.01
N GLU A 473 -3.81 42.95 -6.18
CA GLU A 473 -4.05 43.65 -7.44
C GLU A 473 -5.17 42.99 -8.25
N THR A 474 -6.35 43.60 -8.13
CA THR A 474 -7.31 43.88 -9.22
C THR A 474 -7.84 42.71 -10.04
N HIS A 475 -8.91 42.05 -9.57
CA HIS A 475 -10.04 41.54 -10.36
C HIS A 475 -11.22 41.26 -9.41
N ALA A 476 -12.01 42.28 -9.08
CA ALA A 476 -13.04 42.20 -8.01
C ALA A 476 -14.04 41.05 -8.24
N SER A 477 -14.78 41.07 -9.35
CA SER A 477 -15.83 40.08 -9.67
C SER A 477 -15.38 38.62 -9.57
N ALA A 478 -14.20 38.27 -10.11
CA ALA A 478 -13.66 36.91 -10.02
C ALA A 478 -13.25 36.51 -8.59
N LEU A 479 -12.73 37.46 -7.80
CA LEU A 479 -12.37 37.23 -6.40
C LEU A 479 -13.61 37.17 -5.51
N ASP A 480 -14.64 37.97 -5.79
CA ASP A 480 -15.93 37.96 -5.09
C ASP A 480 -16.65 36.63 -5.29
N TYR A 481 -16.64 36.07 -6.52
CA TYR A 481 -17.12 34.70 -6.77
C TYR A 481 -16.41 33.68 -5.87
N VAL A 482 -15.07 33.69 -5.84
CA VAL A 482 -14.27 32.78 -5.00
C VAL A 482 -14.59 32.98 -3.50
N HIS A 483 -14.69 34.22 -3.04
CA HIS A 483 -15.01 34.55 -1.66
C HIS A 483 -16.42 34.07 -1.27
N ASN A 484 -17.40 34.18 -2.18
CA ASN A 484 -18.75 33.72 -1.95
C ASN A 484 -18.83 32.18 -1.84
N GLN A 485 -18.17 31.44 -2.75
CA GLN A 485 -18.10 29.96 -2.63
C GLN A 485 -17.42 29.53 -1.32
N MET A 486 -16.34 30.22 -0.92
CA MET A 486 -15.68 29.95 0.36
C MET A 486 -16.54 30.32 1.58
N ARG A 487 -17.33 31.40 1.53
CA ARG A 487 -18.27 31.76 2.61
C ARG A 487 -19.35 30.70 2.75
N TYR A 488 -19.93 30.25 1.63
CA TYR A 488 -20.94 29.19 1.60
C TYR A 488 -20.39 27.89 2.19
N ALA A 489 -19.21 27.44 1.75
CA ALA A 489 -18.52 26.27 2.32
C ALA A 489 -18.31 26.35 3.84
N ASN A 490 -17.85 27.51 4.35
CA ASN A 490 -17.65 27.71 5.78
C ASN A 490 -18.98 27.77 6.57
N SER A 491 -20.07 28.21 5.95
CA SER A 491 -21.41 28.19 6.57
C SER A 491 -21.91 26.75 6.70
N PHE A 492 -21.85 25.98 5.61
CA PHE A 492 -22.25 24.57 5.55
C PHE A 492 -21.47 23.70 6.54
N LEU A 493 -20.15 23.89 6.63
CA LEU A 493 -19.30 23.21 7.64
C LEU A 493 -19.67 23.59 9.08
N ARG A 494 -20.06 24.85 9.32
CA ARG A 494 -20.49 25.32 10.65
C ARG A 494 -21.85 24.75 11.04
N GLU A 495 -22.75 24.59 10.08
CA GLU A 495 -24.06 23.97 10.26
C GLU A 495 -23.91 22.49 10.63
N ARG A 496 -23.15 21.71 9.83
CA ARG A 496 -22.78 20.32 10.16
C ARG A 496 -22.16 20.19 11.55
N TRP A 497 -21.22 21.08 11.90
CA TRP A 497 -20.59 21.08 13.23
C TRP A 497 -21.58 21.40 14.37
N THR A 498 -22.57 22.26 14.11
CA THR A 498 -23.64 22.56 15.07
C THR A 498 -24.55 21.35 15.29
N VAL A 499 -24.92 20.64 14.21
CA VAL A 499 -25.70 19.39 14.29
C VAL A 499 -24.95 18.31 15.08
N ILE A 500 -23.65 18.10 14.80
CA ILE A 500 -22.81 17.16 15.54
C ILE A 500 -22.78 17.54 17.03
N ARG A 501 -22.47 18.80 17.34
CA ARG A 501 -22.39 19.29 18.73
C ARG A 501 -23.69 19.04 19.48
N ASN A 502 -24.84 19.39 18.89
CA ASN A 502 -26.15 19.21 19.51
C ASN A 502 -26.46 17.72 19.76
N LYS A 503 -26.11 16.82 18.83
CA LYS A 503 -26.26 15.36 19.03
C LYS A 503 -25.33 14.79 20.11
N THR A 504 -24.11 15.34 20.25
CA THR A 504 -23.13 14.90 21.26
C THR A 504 -23.23 15.63 22.60
N SER A 505 -24.15 16.60 22.73
CA SER A 505 -24.33 17.41 23.93
C SER A 505 -25.10 16.64 25.00
N ILE A 506 -24.42 15.70 25.66
CA ILE A 506 -24.96 15.00 26.83
C ILE A 506 -25.05 16.00 27.98
N ASP A 507 -26.26 16.20 28.53
CA ASP A 507 -26.44 16.93 29.78
C ASP A 507 -25.96 16.06 30.97
N LEU A 508 -24.68 16.19 31.29
CA LEU A 508 -24.04 15.48 32.39
C LEU A 508 -24.42 16.05 33.78
N THR A 509 -25.23 17.11 33.86
CA THR A 509 -25.62 17.76 35.12
C THR A 509 -26.42 16.79 36.02
N THR A 510 -27.22 15.91 35.41
CA THR A 510 -27.94 14.83 36.10
C THR A 510 -27.00 13.70 36.52
N HIS A 511 -26.06 13.29 35.67
CA HIS A 511 -25.11 12.22 35.95
C HIS A 511 -24.10 12.56 37.07
N PHE A 512 -23.70 13.82 37.20
CA PHE A 512 -22.81 14.27 38.27
C PHE A 512 -23.53 14.78 39.53
N SER A 513 -24.86 14.69 39.59
CA SER A 513 -25.65 15.07 40.78
C SER A 513 -25.17 14.38 42.07
N ARG A 514 -24.75 13.11 42.00
CA ARG A 514 -24.21 12.35 43.14
C ARG A 514 -22.83 12.84 43.62
N LEU A 515 -22.06 13.53 42.77
CA LEU A 515 -20.78 14.14 43.20
C LEU A 515 -21.01 15.38 44.07
N LYS A 516 -22.22 15.94 44.06
CA LYS A 516 -22.61 17.12 44.87
C LYS A 516 -22.82 16.79 46.35
N THR A 517 -22.88 15.51 46.72
CA THR A 517 -23.23 15.02 48.06
C THR A 517 -22.18 14.12 48.70
N ILE A 518 -20.94 14.10 48.20
CA ILE A 518 -19.84 13.31 48.77
C ILE A 518 -19.33 14.00 50.05
N ASP A 519 -19.22 13.24 51.14
CA ASP A 519 -18.50 13.64 52.36
C ASP A 519 -17.41 12.61 52.65
N PHE A 520 -16.21 12.92 52.18
CA PHE A 520 -15.00 12.10 52.34
C PHE A 520 -14.67 11.75 53.79
N SER A 521 -15.25 12.45 54.78
CA SER A 521 -15.04 12.21 56.21
C SER A 521 -15.94 11.09 56.76
N GLN A 522 -17.15 10.95 56.20
CA GLN A 522 -18.11 9.88 56.52
C GLN A 522 -17.85 8.64 55.65
N ASP A 523 -17.55 8.84 54.37
CA ASP A 523 -17.38 7.76 53.37
C ASP A 523 -16.17 6.82 53.63
N ILE A 524 -15.34 7.11 54.64
CA ILE A 524 -14.26 6.24 55.13
C ILE A 524 -14.68 5.27 56.25
N VAL A 525 -15.89 5.42 56.82
CA VAL A 525 -16.39 4.58 57.92
C VAL A 525 -17.32 3.49 57.38
N ILE A 526 -16.83 2.24 57.36
CA ILE A 526 -17.60 1.09 56.90
C ILE A 526 -18.00 0.21 58.09
N ALA A 527 -19.29 0.05 58.32
CA ALA A 527 -19.87 -0.94 59.23
C ALA A 527 -20.48 -2.10 58.43
N LEU A 528 -20.20 -3.35 58.81
CA LEU A 528 -20.67 -4.56 58.11
C LEU A 528 -21.49 -5.48 59.04
N PRO A 529 -22.63 -5.03 59.58
CA PRO A 529 -23.40 -5.79 60.59
C PRO A 529 -23.86 -7.18 60.12
N GLY A 530 -23.97 -7.41 58.82
CA GLY A 530 -24.24 -8.75 58.26
C GLY A 530 -23.06 -9.72 58.38
N LEU A 531 -21.82 -9.24 58.32
CA LEU A 531 -20.61 -10.04 58.55
C LEU A 531 -20.46 -10.36 60.04
N ASP A 532 -20.69 -9.36 60.91
CA ASP A 532 -20.66 -9.54 62.36
C ASP A 532 -21.71 -10.59 62.79
N GLY A 533 -22.95 -10.47 62.30
CA GLY A 533 -24.01 -11.46 62.54
C GLY A 533 -23.71 -12.85 61.95
N PHE A 534 -22.99 -12.95 60.83
CA PHE A 534 -22.54 -14.23 60.29
C PHE A 534 -21.49 -14.90 61.19
N LEU A 535 -20.51 -14.14 61.71
CA LEU A 535 -19.50 -14.65 62.63
C LEU A 535 -20.13 -15.15 63.95
N ASP A 536 -21.13 -14.43 64.47
CA ASP A 536 -21.93 -14.86 65.63
C ASP A 536 -22.84 -16.08 65.34
N SER A 537 -23.11 -16.41 64.07
CA SER A 537 -23.84 -17.62 63.67
C SER A 537 -22.95 -18.88 63.72
N ILE A 538 -21.65 -18.74 63.48
CA ILE A 538 -20.71 -19.88 63.43
C ILE A 538 -20.61 -20.57 64.80
N ARG A 539 -20.61 -19.78 65.88
CA ARG A 539 -20.58 -20.27 67.27
C ARG A 539 -21.83 -21.09 67.67
N ARG A 540 -22.89 -21.06 66.86
CA ARG A 540 -24.20 -21.70 67.15
C ARG A 540 -24.49 -22.94 66.31
N ARG A 541 -23.56 -23.41 65.48
CA ARG A 541 -23.74 -24.61 64.64
C ARG A 541 -23.39 -25.87 65.43
N GLN A 542 -24.32 -26.83 65.50
CA GLN A 542 -24.00 -28.19 65.93
C GLN A 542 -23.67 -29.08 64.74
N VAL A 543 -22.77 -30.04 64.95
CA VAL A 543 -22.37 -31.03 63.95
C VAL A 543 -23.42 -32.14 63.95
N MET A 544 -24.15 -32.28 62.84
CA MET A 544 -25.01 -33.43 62.58
C MET A 544 -24.22 -34.51 61.84
N ASP A 545 -24.02 -35.65 62.49
CA ASP A 545 -23.47 -36.84 61.85
C ASP A 545 -24.56 -37.49 60.98
N ASN A 546 -24.46 -37.29 59.67
CA ASN A 546 -25.36 -37.86 58.67
C ASN A 546 -24.54 -38.73 57.71
N SER A 547 -24.34 -40.00 58.08
CA SER A 547 -23.82 -41.02 57.17
C SER A 547 -24.75 -41.18 55.97
N ARG A 548 -24.41 -40.54 54.85
CA ARG A 548 -25.03 -40.74 53.54
C ARG A 548 -24.06 -41.52 52.66
N VAL A 549 -24.54 -42.62 52.07
CA VAL A 549 -23.77 -43.38 51.08
C VAL A 549 -23.56 -42.50 49.84
N PHE A 550 -22.30 -42.17 49.57
CA PHE A 550 -21.93 -41.33 48.42
C PHE A 550 -21.96 -42.14 47.13
N ILE A 551 -22.86 -41.77 46.21
CA ILE A 551 -22.87 -42.24 44.82
C ILE A 551 -22.40 -41.05 43.97
N PRO A 552 -21.18 -41.09 43.38
CA PRO A 552 -20.71 -40.00 42.53
C PRO A 552 -21.53 -39.92 41.24
N SER A 553 -21.90 -38.70 40.86
CA SER A 553 -22.61 -38.38 39.62
C SER A 553 -21.76 -38.56 38.35
N TRP A 554 -20.45 -38.78 38.50
CA TRP A 554 -19.46 -38.83 37.43
C TRP A 554 -18.38 -39.89 37.71
N ARG A 555 -17.59 -40.24 36.70
CA ARG A 555 -16.45 -41.18 36.82
C ARG A 555 -15.24 -40.61 36.09
N LEU A 556 -14.08 -40.65 36.75
CA LEU A 556 -12.81 -40.21 36.15
C LEU A 556 -12.39 -41.11 34.99
N THR A 557 -12.07 -40.50 33.85
CA THR A 557 -11.50 -41.19 32.68
C THR A 557 -10.18 -41.87 33.06
N LYS A 558 -10.09 -43.18 32.86
CA LYS A 558 -8.88 -43.98 33.11
C LYS A 558 -8.26 -44.43 31.80
N TYR A 559 -7.19 -43.77 31.38
CA TYR A 559 -6.39 -44.19 30.22
C TYR A 559 -5.63 -45.48 30.52
N LYS A 560 -5.65 -46.45 29.59
CA LYS A 560 -4.91 -47.71 29.72
C LYS A 560 -3.44 -47.48 29.31
N GLY A 561 -2.49 -48.03 30.05
CA GLY A 561 -1.06 -47.83 29.78
C GLY A 561 -0.53 -48.38 28.44
N GLN A 562 -1.26 -49.33 27.83
CA GLN A 562 -0.87 -49.97 26.56
C GLN A 562 -1.44 -49.28 25.30
N SER A 563 -2.34 -48.30 25.46
CA SER A 563 -3.01 -47.63 24.34
C SER A 563 -2.87 -46.12 24.47
N LEU A 564 -2.50 -45.46 23.37
CA LEU A 564 -2.45 -43.99 23.32
C LEU A 564 -3.85 -43.39 23.60
N PRO A 565 -3.98 -42.36 24.44
CA PRO A 565 -5.21 -41.59 24.58
C PRO A 565 -5.62 -40.96 23.24
N THR A 566 -6.88 -41.13 22.84
CA THR A 566 -7.41 -40.65 21.56
C THR A 566 -8.26 -39.38 21.64
N SER A 567 -8.74 -39.00 22.82
CA SER A 567 -9.49 -37.75 23.03
C SER A 567 -9.27 -37.22 24.45
N ILE A 568 -9.33 -35.89 24.59
CA ILE A 568 -9.12 -35.14 25.83
C ILE A 568 -10.22 -34.06 25.88
N ASP A 569 -11.42 -34.51 26.19
CA ASP A 569 -12.66 -33.74 26.06
C ASP A 569 -13.63 -34.08 27.20
N SER A 570 -14.31 -33.03 27.67
CA SER A 570 -15.31 -33.07 28.74
C SER A 570 -16.37 -32.02 28.43
N SER A 571 -17.63 -32.30 28.79
CA SER A 571 -18.74 -31.36 28.64
C SER A 571 -18.83 -30.31 29.76
N ASP A 572 -17.94 -30.39 30.75
CA ASP A 572 -17.92 -29.54 31.94
C ASP A 572 -16.48 -29.28 32.40
N ASP A 573 -16.20 -28.05 32.87
CA ASP A 573 -14.87 -27.51 33.14
C ASP A 573 -14.23 -28.18 34.37
N ASP A 574 -14.99 -28.41 35.44
CA ASP A 574 -14.49 -29.09 36.66
C ASP A 574 -14.05 -30.53 36.34
N HIS A 575 -14.76 -31.20 35.42
CA HIS A 575 -14.43 -32.54 34.93
C HIS A 575 -13.30 -32.53 33.90
N LEU A 576 -13.13 -31.44 33.14
CA LEU A 576 -12.02 -31.24 32.21
C LEU A 576 -10.69 -31.16 32.98
N ALA A 577 -10.62 -30.36 34.04
CA ALA A 577 -9.43 -30.23 34.88
C ALA A 577 -8.92 -31.59 35.40
N LEU A 578 -9.82 -32.47 35.82
CA LEU A 578 -9.49 -33.81 36.30
C LEU A 578 -9.07 -34.76 35.16
N THR A 579 -9.66 -34.60 33.97
CA THR A 579 -9.29 -35.35 32.76
C THR A 579 -7.90 -34.97 32.25
N LEU A 580 -7.53 -33.69 32.34
CA LEU A 580 -6.18 -33.19 32.02
C LEU A 580 -5.14 -33.80 32.98
N VAL A 581 -5.39 -33.79 34.29
CA VAL A 581 -4.49 -34.43 35.29
C VAL A 581 -4.35 -35.94 35.06
N ALA A 582 -5.44 -36.63 34.69
CA ALA A 582 -5.39 -38.05 34.34
C ALA A 582 -4.54 -38.31 33.08
N PHE A 583 -4.59 -37.40 32.09
CA PHE A 583 -3.78 -37.47 30.88
C PHE A 583 -2.29 -37.19 31.16
N GLU A 584 -1.98 -36.14 31.90
CA GLU A 584 -0.60 -35.81 32.33
C GLU A 584 0.03 -36.94 33.14
N THR A 585 -0.76 -37.60 33.99
CA THR A 585 -0.33 -38.79 34.74
C THR A 585 -0.10 -39.98 33.81
N TRP A 586 -0.90 -40.14 32.74
CA TRP A 586 -0.65 -41.17 31.75
C TRP A 586 0.67 -40.93 30.99
N VAL A 587 0.95 -39.67 30.61
CA VAL A 587 2.21 -39.29 29.95
C VAL A 587 3.41 -39.58 30.86
N GLU A 588 3.36 -39.16 32.13
CA GLU A 588 4.42 -39.39 33.13
C GLU A 588 4.71 -40.90 33.36
N MET A 589 3.68 -41.76 33.32
CA MET A 589 3.79 -43.16 33.74
C MET A 589 3.91 -44.17 32.59
N HIS A 590 3.44 -43.85 31.37
CA HIS A 590 3.26 -44.85 30.31
C HIS A 590 3.84 -44.47 28.93
N LEU A 591 4.12 -43.19 28.66
CA LEU A 591 4.53 -42.75 27.31
C LEU A 591 5.80 -43.48 26.81
N GLU A 592 6.81 -43.67 27.66
CA GLU A 592 8.06 -44.34 27.28
C GLU A 592 7.88 -45.84 27.01
N HIS A 593 7.03 -46.53 27.79
CA HIS A 593 6.72 -47.94 27.57
C HIS A 593 5.89 -48.15 26.30
N TRP A 594 4.85 -47.33 26.11
CA TRP A 594 4.06 -47.33 24.87
C TRP A 594 4.96 -47.05 23.66
N MET A 595 5.82 -46.03 23.73
CA MET A 595 6.75 -45.71 22.66
C MET A 595 7.70 -46.89 22.34
N SER A 596 8.20 -47.57 23.36
CA SER A 596 9.10 -48.72 23.15
C SER A 596 8.43 -49.85 22.36
N SER A 597 7.12 -50.09 22.56
CA SER A 597 6.36 -51.03 21.72
C SER A 597 6.16 -50.52 20.29
N GLN A 598 5.85 -49.24 20.11
CA GLN A 598 5.64 -48.66 18.76
C GLN A 598 6.90 -48.71 17.89
N LEU A 599 8.08 -48.50 18.50
CA LEU A 599 9.37 -48.58 17.81
C LEU A 599 9.80 -50.02 17.51
N ALA A 600 9.33 -51.02 18.27
CA ALA A 600 9.61 -52.43 18.02
C ALA A 600 8.73 -53.03 16.90
N GLU A 601 7.56 -52.42 16.65
CA GLU A 601 6.58 -52.85 15.64
C GLU A 601 6.59 -51.97 14.36
N ASP A 602 7.57 -51.06 14.22
CA ASP A 602 7.80 -50.20 13.04
C ASP A 602 6.56 -49.42 12.52
N TYR A 603 5.68 -48.96 13.42
CA TYR A 603 4.47 -48.22 13.03
C TYR A 603 4.77 -46.84 12.42
N LEU A 604 4.63 -46.72 11.11
CA LEU A 604 4.83 -45.47 10.34
C LEU A 604 3.91 -44.29 10.78
N ASN A 605 2.77 -44.60 11.43
CA ASN A 605 1.76 -43.62 11.86
C ASN A 605 2.00 -43.02 13.25
N THR A 606 3.03 -43.42 14.00
CA THR A 606 3.25 -42.93 15.38
C THR A 606 3.42 -41.40 15.44
N CYS A 607 4.09 -40.78 14.46
CA CYS A 607 4.21 -39.31 14.40
C CYS A 607 2.86 -38.60 14.19
N LEU A 608 1.93 -39.18 13.43
CA LEU A 608 0.58 -38.64 13.23
C LEU A 608 -0.23 -38.66 14.53
N GLN A 609 -0.20 -39.79 15.21
CA GLN A 609 -0.91 -39.99 16.47
C GLN A 609 -0.41 -39.03 17.55
N LEU A 610 0.91 -38.88 17.68
CA LEU A 610 1.52 -37.94 18.63
C LEU A 610 1.26 -36.47 18.25
N ARG A 611 1.25 -36.12 16.96
CA ARG A 611 0.86 -34.78 16.50
C ARG A 611 -0.56 -34.44 16.96
N HIS A 612 -1.55 -35.29 16.65
CA HIS A 612 -2.94 -35.06 17.04
C HIS A 612 -3.11 -34.98 18.55
N LEU A 613 -2.35 -35.77 19.31
CA LEU A 613 -2.40 -35.74 20.76
C LEU A 613 -1.84 -34.44 21.36
N ILE A 614 -0.74 -33.90 20.79
CA ILE A 614 -0.19 -32.59 21.15
C ILE A 614 -1.22 -31.48 20.87
N GLU A 615 -1.83 -31.48 19.67
CA GLU A 615 -2.84 -30.50 19.28
C GLU A 615 -4.07 -30.57 20.19
N SER A 616 -4.62 -31.77 20.42
CA SER A 616 -5.79 -32.00 21.27
C SER A 616 -5.54 -31.60 22.72
N TYR A 617 -4.39 -31.97 23.31
CA TYR A 617 -4.08 -31.61 24.68
C TYR A 617 -3.85 -30.11 24.83
N HIS A 618 -3.13 -29.46 23.91
CA HIS A 618 -2.92 -28.01 23.96
C HIS A 618 -4.25 -27.23 23.85
N ASN A 619 -5.15 -27.66 22.96
CA ASN A 619 -6.47 -27.03 22.83
C ASN A 619 -7.31 -27.15 24.10
N ALA A 620 -7.27 -28.31 24.77
CA ALA A 620 -8.01 -28.55 26.02
C ALA A 620 -7.39 -27.86 27.25
N ALA A 621 -6.05 -27.83 27.35
CA ALA A 621 -5.33 -27.31 28.51
C ALA A 621 -5.11 -25.79 28.48
N SER A 622 -4.92 -25.19 27.28
CA SER A 622 -4.52 -23.78 27.15
C SER A 622 -5.58 -22.78 27.65
N SER A 623 -6.87 -23.09 27.49
CA SER A 623 -7.97 -22.31 28.05
C SER A 623 -8.03 -22.46 29.58
N MET A 624 -7.97 -23.69 30.09
CA MET A 624 -8.12 -24.03 31.51
C MET A 624 -6.96 -23.53 32.37
N TYR A 625 -5.73 -23.56 31.85
CA TYR A 625 -4.53 -23.15 32.60
C TYR A 625 -4.13 -21.68 32.37
N CYS A 626 -4.92 -20.96 31.56
CA CYS A 626 -4.72 -19.53 31.29
C CYS A 626 -4.69 -18.72 32.60
N GLY A 627 -3.58 -18.03 32.86
CA GLY A 627 -3.39 -17.19 34.04
C GLY A 627 -2.76 -17.89 35.24
N ASN A 628 -2.58 -19.22 35.23
CA ASN A 628 -1.84 -19.96 36.26
C ASN A 628 -0.50 -20.47 35.71
N PRO A 629 0.64 -19.88 36.15
CA PRO A 629 1.96 -20.21 35.60
C PRO A 629 2.48 -21.61 35.98
N GLU A 630 2.02 -22.20 37.09
CA GLU A 630 2.41 -23.56 37.48
C GLU A 630 1.75 -24.60 36.56
N THR A 631 0.42 -24.53 36.41
CA THR A 631 -0.31 -25.44 35.51
C THR A 631 0.07 -25.24 34.04
N THR A 632 0.34 -23.99 33.61
CA THR A 632 0.93 -23.71 32.30
C THR A 632 2.29 -24.40 32.13
N SER A 633 3.13 -24.41 33.17
CA SER A 633 4.44 -25.09 33.12
C SER A 633 4.31 -26.61 33.02
N ILE A 634 3.30 -27.22 33.66
CA ILE A 634 3.00 -28.65 33.54
C ILE A 634 2.49 -29.01 32.13
N MET A 635 1.69 -28.13 31.52
CA MET A 635 1.24 -28.30 30.13
C MET A 635 2.41 -28.22 29.14
N LEU A 636 3.28 -27.23 29.27
CA LEU A 636 4.46 -27.11 28.43
C LEU A 636 5.40 -28.32 28.59
N LEU A 637 5.60 -28.80 29.83
CA LEU A 637 6.37 -30.01 30.12
C LEU A 637 5.79 -31.24 29.40
N THR A 638 4.48 -31.45 29.52
CA THR A 638 3.77 -32.61 28.95
C THR A 638 3.77 -32.58 27.41
N ILE A 639 3.60 -31.40 26.80
CA ILE A 639 3.73 -31.21 25.35
C ILE A 639 5.15 -31.53 24.87
N LEU A 640 6.18 -31.13 25.61
CA LEU A 640 7.57 -31.40 25.25
C LEU A 640 7.92 -32.90 25.32
N GLU A 641 7.38 -33.66 26.27
CA GLU A 641 7.57 -35.12 26.32
C GLU A 641 6.92 -35.82 25.11
N LEU A 642 5.69 -35.43 24.75
CA LEU A 642 5.01 -35.91 23.55
C LEU A 642 5.79 -35.55 22.28
N TRP A 643 6.36 -34.35 22.22
CA TRP A 643 7.22 -33.92 21.13
C TRP A 643 8.54 -34.71 21.05
N VAL A 644 9.19 -35.00 22.19
CA VAL A 644 10.38 -35.86 22.24
C VAL A 644 10.05 -37.28 21.75
N ALA A 645 8.87 -37.81 22.07
CA ALA A 645 8.40 -39.06 21.49
C ALA A 645 8.19 -38.94 19.96
N CYS A 646 7.65 -37.81 19.47
CA CYS A 646 7.48 -37.59 18.03
C CYS A 646 8.83 -37.51 17.29
N ASP A 647 9.84 -36.82 17.86
CA ASP A 647 11.20 -36.72 17.32
C ASP A 647 11.92 -38.07 17.30
N LYS A 648 11.82 -38.86 18.37
CA LYS A 648 12.36 -40.23 18.42
C LYS A 648 11.75 -41.12 17.31
N ALA A 649 10.43 -41.07 17.09
CA ALA A 649 9.76 -41.85 16.05
C ALA A 649 10.15 -41.40 14.63
N ALA A 650 10.29 -40.09 14.42
CA ALA A 650 10.69 -39.53 13.13
C ALA A 650 12.14 -39.90 12.75
N ILE A 651 13.05 -39.93 13.74
CA ILE A 651 14.44 -40.37 13.55
C ILE A 651 14.50 -41.87 13.24
N HIS A 652 13.66 -42.69 13.89
CA HIS A 652 13.59 -44.12 13.60
C HIS A 652 13.14 -44.39 12.17
N ALA A 653 12.07 -43.73 11.72
CA ALA A 653 11.59 -43.81 10.34
C ALA A 653 12.58 -43.21 9.32
N HIS A 654 13.31 -42.16 9.70
CA HIS A 654 14.24 -41.43 8.82
C HIS A 654 15.57 -41.10 9.55
N PRO A 655 16.53 -42.06 9.62
CA PRO A 655 17.78 -41.88 10.37
C PRO A 655 18.60 -40.64 9.97
N LEU A 656 18.50 -40.20 8.72
CA LEU A 656 19.09 -38.96 8.21
C LEU A 656 18.70 -37.71 9.04
N LEU A 657 17.54 -37.72 9.70
CA LEU A 657 17.04 -36.62 10.52
C LEU A 657 17.93 -36.37 11.76
N ALA A 658 18.63 -37.40 12.25
CA ALA A 658 19.52 -37.30 13.40
C ALA A 658 20.70 -36.32 13.18
N ASP A 659 21.10 -36.08 11.93
CA ASP A 659 22.17 -35.14 11.58
C ASP A 659 21.77 -33.66 11.75
N TYR A 660 20.48 -33.35 11.87
CA TYR A 660 19.96 -31.98 11.86
C TYR A 660 19.47 -31.54 13.24
N ASP A 661 19.64 -30.26 13.55
CA ASP A 661 19.13 -29.65 14.78
C ASP A 661 17.61 -29.40 14.66
N PRO A 662 16.79 -29.91 15.60
CA PRO A 662 15.33 -29.74 15.59
C PRO A 662 14.85 -28.34 16.01
N GLY A 663 15.74 -27.45 16.47
CA GLY A 663 15.44 -26.04 16.71
C GLY A 663 14.69 -25.69 17.99
N ILE A 664 14.36 -26.66 18.86
CA ILE A 664 13.64 -26.41 20.12
C ILE A 664 14.51 -25.62 21.12
N PRO A 665 14.08 -24.42 21.57
CA PRO A 665 14.92 -23.52 22.37
C PRO A 665 14.96 -23.90 23.86
N ARG A 666 15.93 -24.74 24.25
CA ARG A 666 16.22 -25.14 25.65
C ARG A 666 16.18 -24.00 26.69
N GLY A 667 16.62 -22.79 26.31
CA GLY A 667 16.65 -21.64 27.20
C GLY A 667 15.30 -21.21 27.77
N LEU A 668 14.18 -21.60 27.14
CA LEU A 668 12.85 -21.31 27.67
C LEU A 668 12.52 -22.09 28.95
N PHE A 669 13.09 -23.28 29.12
CA PHE A 669 12.71 -24.22 30.20
C PHE A 669 13.09 -23.68 31.59
N GLN A 670 14.07 -22.78 31.66
CA GLN A 670 14.47 -22.05 32.87
C GLN A 670 13.35 -21.19 33.47
N ASN A 671 12.29 -20.91 32.70
CA ASN A 671 11.14 -20.13 33.16
C ASN A 671 9.99 -20.99 33.73
N PHE A 672 10.12 -22.32 33.72
CA PHE A 672 9.04 -23.22 34.13
C PHE A 672 8.97 -23.32 35.67
N LEU A 673 7.77 -23.15 36.22
CA LEU A 673 7.49 -23.31 37.65
C LEU A 673 7.12 -24.76 37.95
N LEU A 674 8.12 -25.57 38.29
CA LEU A 674 7.99 -27.01 38.52
C LEU A 674 8.38 -27.37 39.98
N PRO A 675 7.50 -27.14 40.97
CA PRO A 675 7.85 -27.28 42.39
C PRO A 675 8.11 -28.73 42.84
N LEU A 676 7.67 -29.75 42.08
CA LEU A 676 7.81 -31.15 42.47
C LEU A 676 9.08 -31.79 41.88
N ARG A 677 9.82 -32.55 42.71
CA ARG A 677 11.02 -33.30 42.29
C ARG A 677 10.79 -34.19 41.05
N ARG A 678 9.60 -34.75 40.88
CA ARG A 678 9.21 -35.53 39.69
C ARG A 678 9.15 -34.70 38.41
N GLN A 679 8.60 -33.49 38.47
CA GLN A 679 8.54 -32.56 37.33
C GLN A 679 9.97 -32.08 36.96
N MET A 680 10.79 -31.78 37.96
CA MET A 680 12.20 -31.43 37.76
C MET A 680 13.02 -32.58 37.13
N ARG A 681 12.67 -33.85 37.39
CA ARG A 681 13.25 -35.00 36.68
C ARG A 681 12.78 -35.05 35.22
N ARG A 682 11.47 -34.91 34.97
CA ARG A 682 10.88 -34.92 33.62
C ARG A 682 11.52 -33.85 32.71
N ILE A 683 11.66 -32.61 33.19
CA ILE A 683 12.31 -31.55 32.38
C ILE A 683 13.80 -31.81 32.14
N PHE A 684 14.52 -32.36 33.13
CA PHE A 684 15.93 -32.76 32.97
C PHE A 684 16.12 -33.84 31.89
N GLU A 685 15.19 -34.79 31.79
CA GLU A 685 15.21 -35.82 30.75
C GLU A 685 15.00 -35.23 29.34
N ILE A 686 14.14 -34.22 29.19
CA ILE A 686 13.99 -33.45 27.93
C ILE A 686 15.25 -32.63 27.63
N GLU A 687 15.83 -31.96 28.62
CA GLU A 687 17.07 -31.20 28.46
C GLU A 687 18.21 -32.11 28.01
N ARG A 688 18.38 -33.28 28.65
CA ARG A 688 19.35 -34.29 28.26
C ARG A 688 19.10 -34.78 26.84
N TYR A 689 17.85 -35.11 26.50
CA TYR A 689 17.49 -35.50 25.13
C TYR A 689 17.91 -34.45 24.10
N LEU A 690 17.62 -33.17 24.34
CA LEU A 690 18.00 -32.08 23.42
C LEU A 690 19.52 -31.82 23.38
N VAL A 691 20.25 -32.04 24.48
CA VAL A 691 21.73 -32.04 24.50
C VAL A 691 22.26 -33.17 23.59
N ASP A 692 21.79 -34.40 23.80
CA ASP A 692 22.22 -35.59 23.06
C ASP A 692 21.78 -35.55 21.58
N ARG A 693 20.68 -34.86 21.30
CA ARG A 693 20.18 -34.60 19.95
C ARG A 693 21.03 -33.57 19.22
N SER A 694 21.46 -32.52 19.92
CA SER A 694 22.33 -31.47 19.40
C SER A 694 23.78 -31.95 19.24
N SER A 695 24.29 -32.80 20.13
CA SER A 695 25.65 -33.38 20.02
C SER A 695 25.77 -34.39 18.87
N ARG A 696 24.69 -35.11 18.54
CA ARG A 696 24.58 -35.96 17.35
C ARG A 696 24.37 -35.17 16.05
N SER A 697 23.84 -33.94 16.13
CA SER A 697 23.68 -33.09 14.94
C SER A 697 25.04 -32.74 14.35
N ASN A 698 25.16 -32.82 13.03
CA ASN A 698 26.41 -32.59 12.33
C ASN A 698 26.62 -31.08 12.13
N SER A 699 27.15 -30.43 13.17
CA SER A 699 27.47 -28.99 13.18
C SER A 699 28.54 -28.56 12.16
N ARG A 700 29.12 -29.50 11.39
CA ARG A 700 29.97 -29.19 10.23
C ARG A 700 29.17 -28.91 8.96
N LEU A 701 27.90 -29.29 8.91
CA LEU A 701 26.98 -28.91 7.83
C LEU A 701 26.64 -27.42 7.99
N SER A 702 26.82 -26.63 6.94
CA SER A 702 26.35 -25.24 6.90
C SER A 702 24.81 -25.15 7.00
N ALA A 703 24.12 -26.22 6.64
CA ALA A 703 22.66 -26.35 6.65
C ALA A 703 22.11 -27.18 7.83
N PHE A 704 22.86 -27.36 8.92
CA PHE A 704 22.48 -28.25 10.04
C PHE A 704 21.15 -27.86 10.73
N HIS A 705 20.75 -26.58 10.70
CA HIS A 705 19.43 -26.15 11.19
C HIS A 705 18.34 -26.41 10.13
N ILE A 706 17.42 -27.30 10.45
CA ILE A 706 16.42 -27.86 9.53
C ILE A 706 15.42 -26.83 8.95
N TYR A 707 15.16 -25.72 9.65
CA TYR A 707 14.22 -24.67 9.21
C TYR A 707 14.90 -23.44 8.56
N LYS A 708 16.24 -23.34 8.59
CA LYS A 708 16.96 -22.10 8.22
C LYS A 708 17.62 -22.15 6.83
N SER A 709 17.54 -23.28 6.14
CA SER A 709 18.25 -23.51 4.88
C SER A 709 17.33 -24.04 3.78
N PHE A 710 17.55 -23.61 2.55
CA PHE A 710 16.80 -24.04 1.37
C PHE A 710 17.71 -24.05 0.14
N GLY A 711 17.76 -25.17 -0.59
CA GLY A 711 18.64 -25.31 -1.76
C GLY A 711 20.14 -25.30 -1.43
N ALA A 712 20.53 -25.62 -0.19
CA ALA A 712 21.92 -25.82 0.21
C ALA A 712 22.31 -27.29 0.02
N SER A 713 23.49 -27.59 -0.53
CA SER A 713 23.91 -28.95 -0.92
C SER A 713 23.85 -30.00 0.21
N ASP A 714 23.89 -29.54 1.45
CA ASP A 714 23.88 -30.30 2.69
C ASP A 714 22.56 -30.22 3.47
N SER A 715 21.51 -29.58 2.93
CA SER A 715 20.18 -29.56 3.56
C SER A 715 19.52 -30.94 3.56
N PHE A 716 18.65 -31.20 4.54
CA PHE A 716 17.94 -32.47 4.67
C PHE A 716 17.22 -32.86 3.36
N SER A 717 16.48 -31.91 2.79
CA SER A 717 15.74 -32.09 1.53
C SER A 717 16.61 -32.56 0.36
N LEU A 718 17.85 -32.06 0.25
CA LEU A 718 18.78 -32.43 -0.82
C LEU A 718 19.46 -33.78 -0.58
N ARG A 719 19.87 -34.07 0.66
CA ARG A 719 20.43 -35.38 1.01
C ARG A 719 19.38 -36.49 0.95
N TYR A 720 18.12 -36.19 1.25
CA TYR A 720 16.99 -37.11 1.06
C TYR A 720 16.69 -37.34 -0.43
N PHE A 721 16.59 -36.26 -1.22
CA PHE A 721 16.38 -36.33 -2.67
C PHE A 721 17.44 -37.22 -3.37
N GLN A 722 18.71 -37.11 -2.98
CA GLN A 722 19.81 -37.92 -3.51
C GLN A 722 19.64 -39.43 -3.24
N GLN A 723 18.97 -39.80 -2.15
CA GLN A 723 18.75 -41.19 -1.75
C GLN A 723 17.42 -41.76 -2.27
N SER A 724 16.50 -40.91 -2.76
CA SER A 724 15.15 -41.31 -3.18
C SER A 724 15.00 -41.30 -4.71
N THR A 725 14.91 -42.49 -5.30
CA THR A 725 14.65 -42.67 -6.75
C THR A 725 13.32 -42.03 -7.18
N ARG A 726 12.27 -42.22 -6.38
CA ARG A 726 10.93 -41.64 -6.60
C ARG A 726 10.96 -40.12 -6.81
N HIS A 727 11.73 -39.40 -6.00
CA HIS A 727 11.89 -37.95 -6.15
C HIS A 727 12.66 -37.56 -7.43
N GLN A 728 13.62 -38.39 -7.86
CA GLN A 728 14.38 -38.17 -9.08
C GLN A 728 13.51 -38.43 -10.33
N GLU A 729 12.65 -39.43 -10.28
CA GLU A 729 11.63 -39.73 -11.31
C GLU A 729 10.56 -38.62 -11.39
N LEU A 730 10.01 -38.19 -10.25
CA LEU A 730 9.06 -37.08 -10.16
C LEU A 730 9.63 -35.79 -10.78
N LEU A 731 10.92 -35.52 -10.55
CA LEU A 731 11.58 -34.37 -11.14
C LEU A 731 11.61 -34.41 -12.68
N LEU A 732 11.97 -35.56 -13.26
CA LEU A 732 12.00 -35.76 -14.71
C LEU A 732 10.60 -35.63 -15.31
N LEU A 733 9.59 -36.16 -14.63
CA LEU A 733 8.18 -36.07 -15.05
C LEU A 733 7.69 -34.62 -15.10
N ILE A 734 7.99 -33.81 -14.08
CA ILE A 734 7.62 -32.38 -14.04
C ILE A 734 8.30 -31.60 -15.17
N GLU A 735 9.59 -31.86 -15.45
CA GLU A 735 10.30 -31.17 -16.53
C GLU A 735 9.84 -31.57 -17.94
N ALA A 736 9.47 -32.84 -18.13
CA ALA A 736 8.90 -33.32 -19.39
C ALA A 736 7.56 -32.64 -19.70
N ASP A 737 6.63 -32.61 -18.72
CA ASP A 737 5.33 -31.96 -18.90
C ASP A 737 5.45 -30.44 -19.06
N ALA A 738 6.27 -29.78 -18.24
CA ALA A 738 6.53 -28.34 -18.38
C ALA A 738 7.16 -27.95 -19.74
N THR A 739 7.95 -28.86 -20.35
CA THR A 739 8.49 -28.66 -21.70
C THR A 739 7.38 -28.72 -22.75
N LYS A 740 6.53 -29.75 -22.68
CA LYS A 740 5.36 -29.93 -23.55
C LYS A 740 4.38 -28.75 -23.46
N GLN A 741 4.07 -28.28 -22.25
CA GLN A 741 3.23 -27.09 -22.04
C GLN A 741 3.84 -25.82 -22.64
N ARG A 742 5.17 -25.61 -22.49
CA ARG A 742 5.88 -24.47 -23.08
C ARG A 742 5.83 -24.48 -24.61
N GLU A 743 5.98 -25.64 -25.23
CA GLU A 743 5.91 -25.79 -26.70
C GLU A 743 4.51 -25.54 -27.23
N ALA A 744 3.48 -26.06 -26.56
CA ALA A 744 2.09 -25.74 -26.87
C ALA A 744 1.82 -24.22 -26.78
N LYS A 745 2.34 -23.55 -25.74
CA LYS A 745 2.18 -22.09 -25.58
C LYS A 745 2.91 -21.27 -26.65
N ARG A 746 4.07 -21.73 -27.14
CA ARG A 746 4.76 -21.13 -28.29
C ARG A 746 3.93 -21.23 -29.58
N CYS A 747 3.28 -22.36 -29.80
CA CYS A 747 2.38 -22.55 -30.95
C CYS A 747 1.13 -21.65 -30.85
N GLU A 748 0.54 -21.54 -29.65
CA GLU A 748 -0.57 -20.63 -29.37
C GLU A 748 -0.18 -19.16 -29.63
N LEU A 749 0.98 -18.71 -29.14
CA LEU A 749 1.48 -17.35 -29.35
C LEU A 749 1.56 -17.01 -30.85
N LYS A 750 2.13 -17.91 -31.66
CA LYS A 750 2.22 -17.73 -33.12
C LYS A 750 0.83 -17.58 -33.73
N ARG A 751 -0.11 -18.47 -33.37
CA ARG A 751 -1.51 -18.41 -33.84
C ARG A 751 -2.22 -17.10 -33.47
N VAL A 752 -2.00 -16.60 -32.25
CA VAL A 752 -2.58 -15.33 -31.78
C VAL A 752 -1.98 -14.13 -32.53
N GLN A 753 -0.66 -14.12 -32.75
CA GLN A 753 0.01 -13.09 -33.54
C GLN A 753 -0.49 -13.05 -34.99
N ASP A 754 -0.68 -14.21 -35.62
CA ASP A 754 -1.15 -14.28 -37.01
C ASP A 754 -2.64 -13.88 -37.12
N ARG A 755 -3.49 -14.21 -36.14
CA ARG A 755 -4.87 -13.68 -36.04
C ARG A 755 -4.89 -12.16 -35.85
N TYR A 756 -4.01 -11.61 -35.01
CA TYR A 756 -3.91 -10.16 -34.82
C TYR A 756 -3.57 -9.44 -36.13
N LYS A 757 -2.57 -9.93 -36.87
CA LYS A 757 -2.21 -9.38 -38.20
C LYS A 757 -3.38 -9.44 -39.17
N ALA A 758 -4.11 -10.56 -39.22
CA ALA A 758 -5.26 -10.73 -40.10
C ALA A 758 -6.42 -9.77 -39.77
N LEU A 759 -6.72 -9.56 -38.48
CA LEU A 759 -7.75 -8.61 -38.05
C LEU A 759 -7.34 -7.15 -38.33
N MET A 760 -6.08 -6.80 -38.07
CA MET A 760 -5.57 -5.45 -38.38
C MET A 760 -5.51 -5.17 -39.89
N LYS A 761 -5.30 -6.19 -40.72
CA LYS A 761 -5.44 -6.09 -42.19
C LYS A 761 -6.89 -5.77 -42.58
N LYS A 762 -7.86 -6.56 -42.10
CA LYS A 762 -9.30 -6.31 -42.32
C LYS A 762 -9.77 -4.94 -41.82
N TYR A 763 -9.21 -4.47 -40.70
CA TYR A 763 -9.45 -3.12 -40.18
C TYR A 763 -8.98 -2.02 -41.14
N GLY A 764 -7.83 -2.20 -41.79
CA GLY A 764 -7.33 -1.25 -42.79
C GLY A 764 -8.12 -1.28 -44.11
N GLU A 765 -8.64 -2.45 -44.48
CA GLU A 765 -9.40 -2.69 -45.73
C GLU A 765 -10.91 -2.41 -45.62
N SER A 766 -11.41 -1.95 -44.47
CA SER A 766 -12.84 -1.66 -44.23
C SER A 766 -13.07 -0.20 -43.88
N GLU A 767 -14.30 0.28 -44.04
CA GLU A 767 -14.72 1.64 -43.67
C GLU A 767 -15.68 1.63 -42.47
N CYS A 768 -15.89 2.79 -41.84
CA CYS A 768 -16.84 2.90 -40.74
C CYS A 768 -18.26 3.16 -41.24
N THR A 769 -19.22 2.35 -40.79
CA THR A 769 -20.65 2.60 -41.00
C THR A 769 -21.15 3.65 -40.01
N TYR A 770 -21.87 4.65 -40.53
CA TYR A 770 -22.56 5.68 -39.76
C TYR A 770 -24.07 5.46 -39.81
N VAL A 771 -24.79 5.90 -38.78
CA VAL A 771 -26.26 5.88 -38.70
C VAL A 771 -26.73 7.21 -38.14
N ASP A 772 -27.87 7.69 -38.63
CA ASP A 772 -28.51 8.89 -38.13
C ASP A 772 -29.26 8.56 -36.84
N ASP A 773 -28.78 9.07 -35.70
CA ASP A 773 -29.47 9.00 -34.41
C ASP A 773 -30.25 10.30 -34.17
N LEU A 774 -31.39 10.19 -33.48
CA LEU A 774 -32.21 11.34 -33.11
C LEU A 774 -31.68 11.97 -31.80
N ASP A 775 -31.39 13.26 -31.83
CA ASP A 775 -31.18 14.04 -30.61
C ASP A 775 -32.54 14.40 -29.99
N HIS A 776 -32.84 13.79 -28.85
CA HIS A 776 -34.08 14.01 -28.12
C HIS A 776 -34.21 15.42 -27.51
N ASP A 777 -33.11 16.15 -27.32
CA ASP A 777 -33.13 17.50 -26.73
C ASP A 777 -33.28 18.60 -27.81
N SER A 778 -32.74 18.38 -29.02
CA SER A 778 -32.82 19.36 -30.13
C SER A 778 -33.80 19.01 -31.26
N GLY A 779 -34.28 17.76 -31.32
CA GLY A 779 -35.16 17.27 -32.38
C GLY A 779 -34.47 17.05 -33.75
N GLY A 780 -33.15 17.25 -33.82
CA GLY A 780 -32.35 17.03 -35.03
C GLY A 780 -31.81 15.60 -35.13
N TYR A 781 -31.54 15.14 -36.35
CA TYR A 781 -30.76 13.93 -36.58
C TYR A 781 -29.27 14.26 -36.63
N TYR A 782 -28.43 13.43 -36.02
CA TYR A 782 -26.97 13.52 -36.08
C TYR A 782 -26.34 12.18 -36.44
N GLN A 783 -25.28 12.20 -37.26
CA GLN A 783 -24.57 10.98 -37.64
C GLN A 783 -23.70 10.48 -36.49
N THR A 784 -24.14 9.40 -35.85
CA THR A 784 -23.29 8.61 -34.95
C THR A 784 -22.61 7.47 -35.72
N ARG A 785 -21.61 6.85 -35.11
CA ARG A 785 -21.06 5.58 -35.64
C ARG A 785 -21.94 4.43 -35.22
N SER A 786 -22.29 3.57 -36.17
CA SER A 786 -23.05 2.35 -35.89
C SER A 786 -22.39 1.53 -34.80
N ALA A 787 -23.15 1.16 -33.76
CA ALA A 787 -22.69 0.25 -32.71
C ALA A 787 -22.20 -1.10 -33.27
N CYS A 788 -22.74 -1.50 -34.43
CA CYS A 788 -22.41 -2.73 -35.16
C CYS A 788 -21.35 -2.54 -36.27
N CYS A 789 -20.65 -1.41 -36.29
CA CYS A 789 -19.62 -1.11 -37.30
C CYS A 789 -18.54 -2.21 -37.37
N THR A 790 -18.44 -2.88 -38.52
CA THR A 790 -17.55 -4.04 -38.75
C THR A 790 -16.08 -3.70 -38.61
N ARG A 791 -15.63 -2.55 -39.14
CA ARG A 791 -14.26 -2.02 -38.94
C ARG A 791 -13.93 -1.89 -37.46
N CYS A 792 -14.78 -1.20 -36.69
CA CYS A 792 -14.61 -1.05 -35.24
C CYS A 792 -14.68 -2.41 -34.52
N GLY A 793 -15.48 -3.35 -35.02
CA GLY A 793 -15.53 -4.75 -34.57
C GLY A 793 -14.17 -5.44 -34.69
N TYR A 794 -13.53 -5.41 -35.86
CA TYR A 794 -12.20 -6.00 -36.06
C TYR A 794 -11.13 -5.38 -35.15
N GLN A 795 -11.20 -4.07 -34.90
CA GLN A 795 -10.27 -3.39 -33.97
C GLN A 795 -10.49 -3.87 -32.52
N LYS A 796 -11.74 -3.92 -32.07
CA LYS A 796 -12.10 -4.44 -30.73
C LYS A 796 -11.67 -5.90 -30.59
N GLU A 797 -11.93 -6.74 -31.60
CA GLU A 797 -11.53 -8.15 -31.61
C GLU A 797 -10.00 -8.29 -31.51
N ALA A 798 -9.24 -7.55 -32.32
CA ALA A 798 -7.77 -7.57 -32.30
C ALA A 798 -7.20 -7.11 -30.94
N GLN A 799 -7.82 -6.10 -30.31
CA GLN A 799 -7.46 -5.61 -28.97
C GLN A 799 -7.88 -6.58 -27.84
N SER A 800 -8.90 -7.41 -28.07
CA SER A 800 -9.37 -8.42 -27.11
C SER A 800 -8.53 -9.70 -27.11
N LEU A 801 -7.60 -9.87 -28.06
CA LEU A 801 -6.72 -11.04 -28.12
C LEU A 801 -5.77 -11.07 -26.91
N GLN A 802 -5.98 -12.04 -26.04
CA GLN A 802 -5.15 -12.30 -24.86
C GLN A 802 -4.42 -13.63 -24.97
N ILE A 803 -3.25 -13.70 -24.33
CA ILE A 803 -2.50 -14.94 -24.12
C ILE A 803 -1.89 -14.89 -22.72
N TYR A 804 -2.19 -15.91 -21.91
CA TYR A 804 -1.60 -16.05 -20.58
C TYR A 804 -0.11 -16.39 -20.67
N VAL A 805 0.67 -15.97 -19.67
CA VAL A 805 2.10 -16.31 -19.58
C VAL A 805 2.22 -17.77 -19.12
N HIS A 806 3.02 -18.58 -19.83
CA HIS A 806 3.44 -19.88 -19.31
C HIS A 806 4.60 -19.68 -18.34
N GLU A 807 4.36 -19.93 -17.06
CA GLU A 807 5.40 -19.96 -16.03
C GLU A 807 6.03 -21.35 -15.95
N TRP A 808 7.32 -21.44 -15.61
CA TRP A 808 8.00 -22.74 -15.44
C TRP A 808 7.86 -23.16 -13.97
N PRO A 809 7.40 -24.40 -13.68
CA PRO A 809 6.95 -24.77 -12.33
C PRO A 809 8.07 -24.92 -11.30
N LEU A 810 9.34 -25.01 -11.73
CA LEU A 810 10.48 -25.27 -10.85
C LEU A 810 11.49 -24.08 -10.82
N PRO A 811 12.24 -23.90 -9.72
CA PRO A 811 13.37 -22.98 -9.67
C PRO A 811 14.42 -23.25 -10.75
N ARG A 812 15.13 -22.20 -11.18
CA ARG A 812 16.25 -22.33 -12.15
C ARG A 812 17.53 -22.90 -11.54
N GLN A 813 17.73 -22.77 -10.23
CA GLN A 813 18.91 -23.30 -9.56
C GLN A 813 18.68 -24.77 -9.24
N ASP A 814 19.58 -25.66 -9.70
CA ASP A 814 19.43 -27.11 -9.59
C ASP A 814 19.22 -27.60 -8.15
N LEU A 815 19.95 -27.03 -7.18
CA LEU A 815 19.80 -27.38 -5.77
C LEU A 815 18.41 -26.99 -5.22
N GLN A 816 17.95 -25.76 -5.51
CA GLN A 816 16.61 -25.30 -5.13
C GLN A 816 15.50 -26.12 -5.80
N LYS A 817 15.68 -26.47 -7.07
CA LYS A 817 14.80 -27.34 -7.86
C LYS A 817 14.61 -28.69 -7.18
N LYS A 818 15.70 -29.34 -6.76
CA LYS A 818 15.65 -30.62 -6.02
C LYS A 818 15.00 -30.48 -4.63
N SER A 819 15.27 -29.39 -3.90
CA SER A 819 14.56 -29.09 -2.65
C SER A 819 13.05 -28.87 -2.85
N VAL A 820 12.60 -28.24 -3.95
CA VAL A 820 11.17 -28.09 -4.25
C VAL A 820 10.51 -29.45 -4.50
N VAL A 821 11.16 -30.35 -5.25
CA VAL A 821 10.58 -31.67 -5.52
C VAL A 821 10.41 -32.49 -4.23
N PHE A 822 11.35 -32.37 -3.28
CA PHE A 822 11.19 -32.93 -1.93
C PHE A 822 9.99 -32.34 -1.17
N GLU A 823 9.76 -31.03 -1.28
CA GLU A 823 8.60 -30.39 -0.63
C GLU A 823 7.25 -30.71 -1.31
N LEU A 824 7.26 -31.11 -2.59
CA LEU A 824 6.07 -31.56 -3.32
C LEU A 824 5.63 -32.98 -2.92
N GLU A 825 6.56 -33.83 -2.47
CA GLU A 825 6.27 -35.22 -2.10
C GLU A 825 6.93 -35.62 -0.76
N LEU A 826 6.58 -34.87 0.29
CA LEU A 826 7.15 -35.02 1.62
C LEU A 826 7.00 -36.45 2.19
N PRO A 827 8.08 -37.04 2.74
CA PRO A 827 7.99 -38.30 3.46
C PRO A 827 7.03 -38.18 4.65
N GLN A 828 6.10 -39.12 4.78
CA GLN A 828 4.93 -38.97 5.65
C GLN A 828 5.28 -38.74 7.13
N SER A 829 6.16 -39.57 7.70
CA SER A 829 6.57 -39.44 9.11
C SER A 829 7.37 -38.15 9.36
N PHE A 830 8.20 -37.71 8.39
CA PHE A 830 8.86 -36.40 8.43
C PHE A 830 7.85 -35.25 8.39
N GLY A 831 6.83 -35.34 7.54
CA GLY A 831 5.76 -34.34 7.43
C GLY A 831 5.06 -34.09 8.75
N TYR A 832 4.54 -35.16 9.39
CA TYR A 832 3.84 -35.05 10.67
C TYR A 832 4.75 -34.58 11.82
N TRP A 833 6.00 -35.04 11.86
CA TRP A 833 7.00 -34.53 12.81
C TRP A 833 7.28 -33.04 12.62
N ARG A 834 7.40 -32.59 11.37
CA ARG A 834 7.66 -31.20 11.04
C ARG A 834 6.49 -30.33 11.46
N GLU A 835 5.26 -30.73 11.16
CA GLU A 835 4.04 -30.02 11.58
C GLU A 835 3.92 -29.96 13.10
N ALA A 836 4.13 -31.08 13.81
CA ALA A 836 4.14 -31.11 15.27
C ALA A 836 5.21 -30.18 15.87
N SER A 837 6.41 -30.14 15.27
CA SER A 837 7.50 -29.27 15.69
C SER A 837 7.20 -27.79 15.42
N PHE A 838 6.59 -27.45 14.29
CA PHE A 838 6.14 -26.10 13.99
C PHE A 838 5.03 -25.64 14.94
N TYR A 839 4.06 -26.49 15.27
CA TYR A 839 3.01 -26.20 16.25
C TYR A 839 3.59 -25.93 17.65
N VAL A 840 4.54 -26.77 18.09
CA VAL A 840 5.25 -26.56 19.36
C VAL A 840 6.03 -25.24 19.36
N LEU A 841 6.70 -24.89 18.25
CA LEU A 841 7.45 -23.63 18.17
C LEU A 841 6.55 -22.39 18.10
N LEU A 842 5.53 -22.37 17.24
CA LEU A 842 4.76 -21.17 16.91
C LEU A 842 3.53 -20.97 17.79
N ASP A 843 2.75 -22.03 18.05
CA ASP A 843 1.48 -21.93 18.76
C ASP A 843 1.66 -22.11 20.28
N VAL A 844 2.51 -23.05 20.69
CA VAL A 844 2.77 -23.38 22.10
C VAL A 844 3.84 -22.46 22.70
N LEU A 845 5.07 -22.47 22.16
CA LEU A 845 6.22 -21.72 22.70
C LEU A 845 6.29 -20.27 22.21
N LYS A 846 5.71 -19.96 21.04
CA LYS A 846 5.60 -18.62 20.43
C LYS A 846 6.96 -17.97 20.13
N VAL A 847 7.87 -18.71 19.48
CA VAL A 847 9.25 -18.30 19.10
C VAL A 847 9.45 -18.28 17.59
#